data_AF-A0A2D9Z2A4-F1
#
_entry.id   AF-A0A2D9Z2A4-F1
#
_cell.length_a   1.000
_cell.length_b   1.000
_cell.length_c   1.000
_cell.angle_alpha   90.00
_cell.angle_beta   90.00
_cell.angle_gamma   90.00
#
_symmetry.space_group_name_H-M   'P 1'
#
loop_
_entity.id
_entity.type
_entity.pdbx_description
1 polymer ?
#
loop_
_entity_poly.entity_id
_entity_poly.type
_entity_poly.pdbx_seq_one_letter_code
_entity_poly.pdbx_strand_id
1 'polypeptide(L)'
;MSSLRRFASLQVRRFSANRREASRAALPRLTRRLSLESLDPRLVLSASPYGAMVQDTGEYLLGSSTVTVAFMESTGAASTEDWNSESIATVKAKIEEALLWWQDTLATKSSVHRLSFTTDYQYADNPVSTSVEPIAEKSNVYTTWVNHFLDHADANTSDGISADIRKFNDSQRQQYGTDWGFTIFVVNDENDLDGMFAEGGSFRRAFAFAGGRYMVVPASRPASTFAHELGHMFWARDEYAGGGSYTDQRGYYDAQNTNAYNNPTEGFVQQPSIMGSGTLLTTAYANHTSSQSSFEMLGWRDTDADGVFDVLDVSHTLVGSGQPVGDSFIFEAAASVNTLRNENSSGYQSDITINEIDVVEYRFDDGAWIVHSTPGAAQADIELSVVIPAGAQQISIQTRSVDAVSQQTVASSNVFVANVETKSLNATDGLGGIVWLDANGNDQWDVGESGVPDVELRLVDESAAPLDLQSVQDADPFADGVVLNGQFPGMQLAAVGTHVLNANVYSRGDDLASTGDRVFANFNTGSNSVVKTWGTDSRTLRVTFDVPQTQVAIDALADDTGDVARLEAYGATGNLLVRTTSQVMQEGDSFSLEVNRPSGDIAYVIARAHYNTEVLFDNLVVGPESTTMTDANGNFRFQALPVGDYRVQAVAGDGQQLGASDVQQRSLTASQAITDLMFGMDKPPWKNPFNSEDINNDGIVSPLDALVVINYLNENGVQELPVPSESESPPPYWDSSGDGWVTSLDALRVINFLNAQAAAEGESMEGALAASVPMISPSSAVPIANSEMDHLASQGSPLESVSDYLYHTQVMDLVLELWFAGESLDTNELLEDELELGEF
;
A
#
# COMPACT_ATOMS: atom_id res chain seq x y z
N MET A 1 -49.17 -25.11 -27.61
CA MET A 1 -50.53 -25.52 -27.21
C MET A 1 -50.42 -26.59 -26.13
N SER A 2 -51.27 -26.57 -25.10
CA SER A 2 -51.55 -27.69 -24.15
C SER A 2 -50.33 -28.33 -23.44
N SER A 3 -49.97 -27.98 -22.20
CA SER A 3 -50.68 -28.25 -20.92
C SER A 3 -50.19 -29.51 -20.15
N LEU A 4 -49.44 -29.23 -19.07
CA LEU A 4 -49.57 -29.79 -17.70
C LEU A 4 -49.17 -31.24 -17.32
N ARG A 5 -48.32 -31.28 -16.27
CA ARG A 5 -48.26 -32.20 -15.09
C ARG A 5 -47.86 -33.68 -15.32
N ARG A 6 -46.72 -34.15 -14.81
CA ARG A 6 -46.32 -34.45 -13.39
C ARG A 6 -47.18 -35.54 -12.73
N PHE A 7 -46.57 -36.70 -12.46
CA PHE A 7 -46.61 -37.57 -11.24
C PHE A 7 -45.58 -38.70 -11.51
N ALA A 8 -44.39 -38.76 -10.91
CA ALA A 8 -44.00 -38.95 -9.51
C ALA A 8 -44.02 -40.43 -9.01
N SER A 9 -42.79 -40.94 -8.78
CA SER A 9 -42.36 -41.61 -7.52
C SER A 9 -42.33 -43.17 -7.41
N LEU A 10 -41.23 -43.67 -6.79
CA LEU A 10 -41.03 -44.96 -6.09
C LEU A 10 -41.09 -46.28 -6.95
N GLN A 11 -40.39 -47.41 -6.67
CA GLN A 11 -39.39 -47.79 -5.65
C GLN A 11 -38.63 -49.12 -6.00
N VAL A 12 -37.39 -49.28 -5.46
CA VAL A 12 -36.82 -50.52 -4.84
C VAL A 12 -36.46 -51.80 -5.67
N ARG A 13 -35.13 -52.00 -5.78
CA ARG A 13 -34.30 -53.21 -5.48
C ARG A 13 -34.44 -54.58 -6.21
N ARG A 14 -33.26 -54.98 -6.74
CA ARG A 14 -32.45 -56.20 -6.46
C ARG A 14 -32.56 -57.47 -7.33
N PHE A 15 -31.39 -58.13 -7.41
CA PHE A 15 -31.05 -59.49 -7.88
C PHE A 15 -31.22 -59.77 -9.38
N SER A 16 -30.36 -60.50 -10.09
CA SER A 16 -28.96 -60.97 -10.02
C SER A 16 -28.85 -62.13 -11.01
N ALA A 17 -27.80 -62.22 -11.82
CA ALA A 17 -27.54 -63.44 -12.59
C ALA A 17 -26.03 -63.70 -12.72
N ASN A 18 -25.55 -64.70 -11.98
CA ASN A 18 -24.19 -65.22 -12.13
C ASN A 18 -24.08 -66.09 -13.40
N ARG A 19 -22.96 -65.98 -14.11
CA ARG A 19 -22.38 -67.11 -14.86
C ARG A 19 -20.89 -67.25 -14.54
N ARG A 20 -20.53 -68.43 -14.02
CA ARG A 20 -19.19 -69.02 -14.10
C ARG A 20 -18.95 -69.52 -15.55
N GLU A 21 -17.79 -69.95 -16.06
CA GLU A 21 -16.44 -70.33 -15.58
C GLU A 21 -15.51 -70.27 -16.86
N ALA A 22 -14.18 -70.33 -16.92
CA ALA A 22 -13.12 -70.57 -15.93
C ALA A 22 -11.73 -70.02 -16.41
N SER A 23 -10.83 -69.74 -15.47
CA SER A 23 -9.35 -69.92 -15.51
C SER A 23 -8.50 -69.63 -16.77
N ARG A 24 -7.59 -68.65 -16.65
CA ARG A 24 -6.13 -68.83 -16.90
C ARG A 24 -5.31 -67.76 -16.16
N ALA A 25 -4.09 -68.10 -15.73
CA ALA A 25 -3.33 -67.32 -14.74
C ALA A 25 -2.53 -66.13 -15.33
N ALA A 26 -2.33 -65.09 -14.50
CA ALA A 26 -1.43 -63.96 -14.75
C ALA A 26 -0.77 -63.49 -13.43
N LEU A 27 0.37 -62.80 -13.56
CA LEU A 27 1.35 -62.45 -12.51
C LEU A 27 0.85 -61.45 -11.45
N PRO A 28 1.48 -61.37 -10.26
CA PRO A 28 1.08 -60.43 -9.21
C PRO A 28 1.32 -58.98 -9.61
N ARG A 29 0.27 -58.15 -9.52
CA ARG A 29 0.40 -56.69 -9.64
C ARG A 29 0.87 -56.09 -8.31
N LEU A 30 1.95 -55.31 -8.38
CA LEU A 30 2.36 -54.40 -7.31
C LEU A 30 1.24 -53.39 -7.04
N THR A 31 0.74 -53.35 -5.81
CA THR A 31 -0.16 -52.27 -5.36
C THR A 31 0.66 -51.00 -5.16
N ARG A 32 0.59 -50.09 -6.13
CA ARG A 32 1.11 -48.72 -5.99
C ARG A 32 0.41 -48.08 -4.79
N ARG A 33 1.16 -47.68 -3.75
CA ARG A 33 0.60 -46.82 -2.71
C ARG A 33 0.22 -45.51 -3.38
N LEU A 34 -1.00 -45.04 -3.14
CA LEU A 34 -1.36 -43.65 -3.41
C LEU A 34 -0.61 -42.82 -2.36
N SER A 35 0.29 -41.95 -2.83
CA SER A 35 0.67 -40.76 -2.06
C SER A 35 -0.59 -39.91 -1.95
N LEU A 36 -0.92 -39.48 -0.74
CA LEU A 36 -1.72 -38.27 -0.59
C LEU A 36 -0.79 -37.11 -0.94
N GLU A 37 -1.05 -36.45 -2.06
CA GLU A 37 -0.61 -35.07 -2.22
C GLU A 37 -1.31 -34.26 -1.12
N SER A 38 -0.53 -33.45 -0.40
CA SER A 38 -1.11 -32.43 0.45
C SER A 38 -1.80 -31.44 -0.46
N LEU A 39 -3.11 -31.23 -0.27
CA LEU A 39 -3.81 -30.16 -0.95
C LEU A 39 -3.27 -28.84 -0.38
N ASP A 40 -2.68 -28.04 -1.25
CA ASP A 40 -2.23 -26.69 -0.94
C ASP A 40 -3.42 -25.87 -0.41
N PRO A 41 -3.38 -25.35 0.82
CA PRO A 41 -4.55 -24.79 1.49
C PRO A 41 -4.86 -23.38 0.98
N ARG A 42 -5.42 -23.29 -0.23
CA ARG A 42 -5.97 -22.07 -0.85
C ARG A 42 -4.96 -20.93 -0.93
N LEU A 43 -4.18 -20.92 -2.02
CA LEU A 43 -3.76 -19.66 -2.62
C LEU A 43 -5.02 -18.81 -2.85
N VAL A 44 -5.18 -17.80 -2.00
CA VAL A 44 -5.82 -16.54 -2.37
C VAL A 44 -5.06 -16.01 -3.58
N LEU A 45 -5.72 -15.24 -4.46
CA LEU A 45 -4.98 -14.46 -5.44
C LEU A 45 -4.12 -13.46 -4.67
N SER A 46 -2.85 -13.81 -4.42
CA SER A 46 -1.86 -12.89 -3.86
C SER A 46 -1.86 -11.66 -4.77
N ALA A 47 -2.20 -10.52 -4.17
CA ALA A 47 -1.89 -9.25 -4.77
C ALA A 47 -0.36 -9.09 -4.81
N SER A 48 0.14 -8.23 -5.68
CA SER A 48 1.53 -7.78 -5.62
C SER A 48 1.89 -7.36 -4.18
N PRO A 49 3.13 -7.60 -3.71
CA PRO A 49 3.54 -7.28 -2.35
C PRO A 49 3.18 -5.85 -1.95
N TYR A 50 2.82 -5.64 -0.69
CA TYR A 50 2.35 -4.33 -0.24
C TYR A 50 3.42 -3.26 -0.46
N GLY A 51 3.07 -2.22 -1.21
CA GLY A 51 3.97 -1.15 -1.64
C GLY A 51 4.71 -1.38 -2.96
N ALA A 52 4.59 -2.55 -3.59
CA ALA A 52 5.26 -2.86 -4.86
C ALA A 52 4.44 -2.41 -6.06
N MET A 53 5.08 -1.67 -6.98
CA MET A 53 4.48 -1.20 -8.22
C MET A 53 4.97 -2.04 -9.42
N VAL A 54 4.55 -1.70 -10.65
CA VAL A 54 4.74 -2.52 -11.87
C VAL A 54 6.20 -2.77 -12.24
N GLN A 55 7.10 -1.85 -11.91
CA GLN A 55 8.53 -2.00 -12.14
C GLN A 55 9.24 -2.75 -10.99
N ASP A 56 8.62 -2.95 -9.82
CA ASP A 56 9.24 -3.56 -8.62
C ASP A 56 9.13 -5.09 -8.63
N THR A 57 9.79 -5.69 -9.61
CA THR A 57 9.65 -7.11 -9.93
C THR A 57 10.64 -8.02 -9.20
N GLY A 58 11.59 -7.48 -8.42
CA GLY A 58 12.52 -8.27 -7.60
C GLY A 58 13.44 -7.42 -6.72
N GLU A 59 13.05 -7.21 -5.46
CA GLU A 59 13.78 -6.34 -4.52
C GLU A 59 14.59 -7.11 -3.45
N TYR A 60 14.10 -8.26 -2.98
CA TYR A 60 14.84 -9.18 -2.09
C TYR A 60 14.44 -10.64 -2.32
N LEU A 61 15.37 -11.57 -2.05
CA LEU A 61 15.23 -12.99 -2.37
C LEU A 61 14.48 -13.76 -1.25
N LEU A 62 13.21 -13.41 -1.03
CA LEU A 62 12.30 -14.07 -0.08
C LEU A 62 10.90 -14.17 -0.69
N GLY A 63 10.07 -15.05 -0.15
CA GLY A 63 8.71 -15.28 -0.66
C GLY A 63 8.71 -16.20 -1.88
N SER A 64 8.00 -15.81 -2.92
CA SER A 64 7.80 -16.58 -4.14
C SER A 64 8.18 -15.79 -5.39
N SER A 65 8.67 -16.45 -6.42
CA SER A 65 9.04 -15.78 -7.68
C SER A 65 8.61 -16.57 -8.90
N THR A 66 7.96 -15.90 -9.85
CA THR A 66 7.78 -16.46 -11.19
C THR A 66 9.06 -16.31 -11.99
N VAL A 67 9.48 -17.38 -12.66
CA VAL A 67 10.70 -17.45 -13.47
C VAL A 67 10.30 -17.84 -14.89
N THR A 68 10.14 -16.85 -15.77
CA THR A 68 9.86 -17.13 -17.18
C THR A 68 11.16 -17.49 -17.89
N VAL A 69 11.17 -18.61 -18.62
CA VAL A 69 12.35 -19.10 -19.32
C VAL A 69 12.11 -19.08 -20.82
N ALA A 70 12.89 -18.24 -21.51
CA ALA A 70 12.81 -18.03 -22.96
C ALA A 70 14.09 -18.54 -23.64
N PHE A 71 13.94 -19.46 -24.59
CA PHE A 71 15.06 -19.97 -25.37
C PHE A 71 15.05 -19.31 -26.75
N MET A 72 16.19 -18.74 -27.15
CA MET A 72 16.29 -18.05 -28.44
C MET A 72 16.71 -19.04 -29.53
N GLU A 73 15.91 -19.14 -30.60
CA GLU A 73 16.14 -20.00 -31.77
C GLU A 73 16.56 -19.12 -32.95
N SER A 74 17.77 -19.28 -33.44
CA SER A 74 18.26 -18.55 -34.62
C SER A 74 17.58 -19.06 -35.90
N THR A 75 17.36 -18.19 -36.88
CA THR A 75 16.68 -18.59 -38.13
C THR A 75 17.37 -18.07 -39.38
N GLY A 76 17.14 -18.77 -40.50
CA GLY A 76 17.66 -18.36 -41.81
C GLY A 76 19.13 -18.74 -42.02
N ALA A 77 19.85 -17.94 -42.82
CA ALA A 77 21.18 -18.32 -43.33
C ALA A 77 22.33 -18.13 -42.32
N ALA A 78 22.08 -17.48 -41.18
CA ALA A 78 23.04 -17.30 -40.10
C ALA A 78 22.93 -18.36 -39.00
N SER A 79 21.82 -19.14 -39.00
CA SER A 79 21.57 -20.16 -37.99
C SER A 79 22.56 -21.32 -38.08
N THR A 80 23.20 -21.63 -36.95
CA THR A 80 24.09 -22.77 -36.74
C THR A 80 23.77 -23.56 -35.48
N GLU A 81 22.92 -23.03 -34.60
CA GLU A 81 22.56 -23.60 -33.30
C GLU A 81 21.05 -23.89 -33.19
N ASP A 82 20.62 -25.10 -33.58
CA ASP A 82 19.22 -25.54 -33.48
C ASP A 82 18.87 -26.12 -32.09
N TRP A 83 17.78 -25.69 -31.44
CA TRP A 83 17.31 -26.35 -30.21
C TRP A 83 16.68 -27.72 -30.47
N ASN A 84 16.97 -28.68 -29.60
CA ASN A 84 16.38 -30.03 -29.65
C ASN A 84 15.88 -30.48 -28.26
N SER A 85 14.99 -31.47 -28.21
CA SER A 85 14.35 -31.86 -26.93
C SER A 85 15.32 -32.36 -25.84
N GLU A 86 16.53 -32.83 -26.20
CA GLU A 86 17.55 -33.27 -25.23
C GLU A 86 18.38 -32.10 -24.70
N SER A 87 18.77 -31.15 -25.56
CA SER A 87 19.43 -29.90 -25.14
C SER A 87 18.48 -29.06 -24.29
N ILE A 88 17.21 -28.95 -24.68
CA ILE A 88 16.18 -28.24 -23.91
C ILE A 88 16.03 -28.85 -22.51
N ALA A 89 15.83 -30.17 -22.40
CA ALA A 89 15.67 -30.83 -21.10
C ALA A 89 16.92 -30.70 -20.22
N THR A 90 18.10 -30.72 -20.83
CA THR A 90 19.39 -30.53 -20.14
C THR A 90 19.51 -29.14 -19.53
N VAL A 91 19.13 -28.09 -20.25
CA VAL A 91 19.16 -26.71 -19.74
C VAL A 91 18.13 -26.52 -18.63
N LYS A 92 16.89 -26.98 -18.83
CA LYS A 92 15.84 -26.92 -17.79
C LYS A 92 16.32 -27.57 -16.48
N ALA A 93 16.95 -28.74 -16.55
CA ALA A 93 17.50 -29.40 -15.37
C ALA A 93 18.56 -28.56 -14.62
N LYS A 94 19.40 -27.78 -15.32
CA LYS A 94 20.37 -26.87 -14.71
C LYS A 94 19.70 -25.66 -14.03
N ILE A 95 18.61 -25.15 -14.62
CA ILE A 95 17.81 -24.07 -14.04
C ILE A 95 17.17 -24.57 -12.75
N GLU A 96 16.47 -25.72 -12.77
CA GLU A 96 15.88 -26.33 -11.57
C GLU A 96 16.93 -26.61 -10.47
N GLU A 97 18.13 -27.08 -10.82
CA GLU A 97 19.23 -27.28 -9.86
C GLU A 97 19.69 -25.95 -9.21
N ALA A 98 19.73 -24.86 -9.97
CA ALA A 98 20.08 -23.52 -9.47
C ALA A 98 18.99 -22.89 -8.59
N LEU A 99 17.72 -23.05 -8.97
CA LEU A 99 16.57 -22.60 -8.18
C LEU A 99 16.45 -23.39 -6.86
N LEU A 100 16.69 -24.70 -6.90
CA LEU A 100 16.74 -25.53 -5.70
C LEU A 100 17.93 -25.17 -4.81
N TRP A 101 19.10 -24.86 -5.38
CA TRP A 101 20.28 -24.46 -4.63
C TRP A 101 20.03 -23.25 -3.72
N TRP A 102 19.28 -22.24 -4.21
CA TRP A 102 18.90 -21.08 -3.41
C TRP A 102 17.91 -21.40 -2.30
N GLN A 103 16.91 -22.26 -2.56
CA GLN A 103 15.97 -22.74 -1.55
C GLN A 103 16.68 -23.52 -0.43
N ASP A 104 17.54 -24.47 -0.80
CA ASP A 104 18.38 -25.23 0.14
C ASP A 104 19.30 -24.29 0.93
N THR A 105 19.87 -23.27 0.27
CA THR A 105 20.74 -22.27 0.91
C THR A 105 19.98 -21.46 1.95
N LEU A 106 18.77 -20.97 1.65
CA LEU A 106 17.92 -20.27 2.63
C LEU A 106 17.57 -21.17 3.83
N ALA A 107 17.25 -22.44 3.59
CA ALA A 107 16.96 -23.41 4.65
C ALA A 107 18.15 -23.70 5.59
N THR A 108 19.39 -23.30 5.23
CA THR A 108 20.53 -23.28 6.16
C THR A 108 20.65 -22.01 7.00
N LYS A 109 19.93 -20.94 6.64
CA LYS A 109 20.03 -19.59 7.23
C LYS A 109 18.89 -19.27 8.18
N SER A 110 17.65 -19.59 7.81
CA SER A 110 16.46 -19.39 8.66
C SER A 110 15.56 -20.62 8.63
N SER A 111 14.82 -20.84 9.72
CA SER A 111 13.71 -21.79 9.79
C SER A 111 12.33 -21.14 9.68
N VAL A 112 12.29 -19.80 9.64
CA VAL A 112 11.07 -19.00 9.56
C VAL A 112 10.76 -18.65 8.10
N HIS A 113 11.78 -18.22 7.35
CA HIS A 113 11.58 -17.73 5.98
C HIS A 113 11.45 -18.81 4.92
N ARG A 114 10.86 -18.42 3.80
CA ARG A 114 10.79 -19.25 2.60
C ARG A 114 11.23 -18.52 1.36
N LEU A 115 11.61 -19.35 0.40
CA LEU A 115 11.84 -19.02 -0.99
C LEU A 115 11.18 -20.12 -1.81
N SER A 116 10.44 -19.76 -2.84
CA SER A 116 9.87 -20.71 -3.80
C SER A 116 9.92 -20.11 -5.22
N PHE A 117 9.95 -20.98 -6.21
CA PHE A 117 10.00 -20.58 -7.61
C PHE A 117 8.92 -21.30 -8.43
N THR A 118 8.22 -20.54 -9.27
CA THR A 118 7.25 -21.05 -10.23
C THR A 118 7.82 -20.81 -11.63
N THR A 119 8.30 -21.88 -12.28
CA THR A 119 8.91 -21.78 -13.61
C THR A 119 7.85 -21.80 -14.71
N ASP A 120 7.79 -20.74 -15.53
CA ASP A 120 7.13 -20.81 -16.84
C ASP A 120 8.15 -21.20 -17.91
N TYR A 121 7.85 -22.31 -18.59
CA TYR A 121 8.66 -22.85 -19.68
C TYR A 121 7.98 -22.73 -21.05
N GLN A 122 6.88 -22.00 -21.19
CA GLN A 122 6.15 -21.86 -22.46
C GLN A 122 7.07 -21.46 -23.63
N TYR A 123 7.96 -20.50 -23.38
CA TYR A 123 8.93 -19.94 -24.33
C TYR A 123 10.25 -20.73 -24.44
N ALA A 124 10.38 -21.83 -23.68
CA ALA A 124 11.48 -22.79 -23.78
C ALA A 124 11.03 -24.11 -24.45
N ASP A 125 9.78 -24.53 -24.26
CA ASP A 125 9.16 -25.63 -25.00
C ASP A 125 8.76 -25.21 -26.44
N ASN A 126 8.58 -23.91 -26.67
CA ASN A 126 8.42 -23.30 -27.98
C ASN A 126 9.45 -22.19 -28.13
N PRO A 127 10.72 -22.50 -28.49
CA PRO A 127 11.78 -21.52 -28.62
C PRO A 127 11.42 -20.35 -29.53
N VAL A 128 11.78 -19.14 -29.11
CA VAL A 128 11.39 -17.88 -29.74
C VAL A 128 12.35 -17.58 -30.88
N SER A 129 11.79 -17.50 -32.10
CA SER A 129 12.56 -17.25 -33.31
C SER A 129 13.19 -15.87 -33.35
N THR A 130 14.45 -15.81 -33.74
CA THR A 130 15.20 -14.57 -33.98
C THR A 130 15.96 -14.62 -35.31
N SER A 131 16.27 -13.45 -35.88
CA SER A 131 16.93 -13.29 -37.19
C SER A 131 18.46 -13.35 -37.14
N VAL A 132 19.03 -13.45 -35.94
CA VAL A 132 20.49 -13.52 -35.66
C VAL A 132 20.81 -14.81 -34.92
N GLU A 133 22.08 -15.24 -34.98
CA GLU A 133 22.61 -16.33 -34.16
C GLU A 133 23.24 -15.75 -32.88
N PRO A 134 22.56 -15.77 -31.72
CA PRO A 134 22.93 -14.89 -30.61
C PRO A 134 24.34 -15.13 -30.07
N ILE A 135 24.84 -16.38 -30.05
CA ILE A 135 26.18 -16.69 -29.57
C ILE A 135 27.28 -16.22 -30.53
N ALA A 136 27.02 -16.26 -31.84
CA ALA A 136 27.97 -15.84 -32.86
C ALA A 136 28.11 -14.31 -32.97
N GLU A 137 27.22 -13.57 -32.31
CA GLU A 137 27.18 -12.11 -32.27
C GLU A 137 27.82 -11.54 -30.99
N LYS A 138 28.06 -10.22 -31.01
CA LYS A 138 28.44 -9.48 -29.80
C LYS A 138 27.27 -9.45 -28.82
N SER A 139 27.54 -9.52 -27.51
CA SER A 139 26.49 -9.52 -26.48
C SER A 139 25.48 -8.37 -26.64
N ASN A 140 25.92 -7.16 -27.03
CA ASN A 140 25.06 -5.96 -27.21
C ASN A 140 23.90 -6.15 -28.22
N VAL A 141 23.98 -7.17 -29.09
CA VAL A 141 22.88 -7.57 -29.98
C VAL A 141 21.69 -8.17 -29.19
N TYR A 142 21.81 -8.35 -27.87
CA TYR A 142 20.68 -8.70 -26.98
C TYR A 142 19.46 -7.79 -27.19
N THR A 143 19.70 -6.50 -27.45
CA THR A 143 18.63 -5.53 -27.74
C THR A 143 17.73 -5.95 -28.90
N THR A 144 18.26 -6.67 -29.88
CA THR A 144 17.48 -7.17 -31.03
C THR A 144 16.63 -8.38 -30.65
N TRP A 145 17.23 -9.40 -30.03
CA TRP A 145 16.53 -10.66 -29.79
C TRP A 145 15.68 -10.68 -28.51
N VAL A 146 15.96 -9.82 -27.53
CA VAL A 146 15.03 -9.53 -26.43
C VAL A 146 13.78 -8.81 -26.95
N ASN A 147 13.93 -7.86 -27.89
CA ASN A 147 12.77 -7.24 -28.55
C ASN A 147 11.95 -8.25 -29.36
N HIS A 148 12.57 -9.19 -30.07
CA HIS A 148 11.83 -10.29 -30.72
C HIS A 148 11.04 -11.15 -29.72
N PHE A 149 11.52 -11.33 -28.49
CA PHE A 149 10.75 -11.96 -27.41
C PHE A 149 9.59 -11.08 -26.94
N LEU A 150 9.82 -9.79 -26.69
CA LEU A 150 8.76 -8.86 -26.27
C LEU A 150 7.67 -8.73 -27.34
N ASP A 151 8.03 -8.71 -28.63
CA ASP A 151 7.08 -8.77 -29.76
C ASP A 151 6.29 -10.09 -29.76
N HIS A 152 6.95 -11.22 -29.51
CA HIS A 152 6.31 -12.53 -29.46
C HIS A 152 5.39 -12.71 -28.23
N ALA A 153 5.69 -12.03 -27.13
CA ALA A 153 4.92 -12.02 -25.90
C ALA A 153 3.84 -10.92 -25.84
N ASP A 154 3.70 -10.10 -26.89
CA ASP A 154 2.78 -8.95 -26.95
C ASP A 154 3.03 -7.91 -25.84
N ALA A 155 4.30 -7.69 -25.50
CA ALA A 155 4.77 -6.87 -24.39
C ALA A 155 5.74 -5.73 -24.79
N ASN A 156 6.08 -5.59 -26.07
CA ASN A 156 6.97 -4.54 -26.57
C ASN A 156 6.24 -3.19 -26.71
N THR A 157 6.80 -2.11 -26.15
CA THR A 157 6.19 -0.76 -26.20
C THR A 157 7.21 0.32 -26.58
N SER A 158 6.82 1.60 -26.48
CA SER A 158 7.72 2.74 -26.69
C SER A 158 8.69 3.00 -25.53
N ASP A 159 8.48 2.35 -24.39
CA ASP A 159 9.10 2.73 -23.12
C ASP A 159 10.44 2.04 -22.88
N GLY A 160 10.80 1.12 -23.79
CA GLY A 160 12.11 0.49 -23.87
C GLY A 160 12.22 -0.82 -23.10
N ILE A 161 13.17 -1.64 -23.53
CA ILE A 161 13.37 -3.04 -23.09
C ILE A 161 13.35 -3.18 -21.56
N SER A 162 13.97 -2.25 -20.82
CA SER A 162 14.04 -2.32 -19.36
C SER A 162 12.71 -2.09 -18.68
N ALA A 163 11.81 -1.27 -19.23
CA ALA A 163 10.47 -1.05 -18.70
C ALA A 163 9.51 -2.16 -19.16
N ASP A 164 9.62 -2.58 -20.42
CA ASP A 164 8.76 -3.58 -21.04
C ASP A 164 8.95 -4.98 -20.45
N ILE A 165 10.20 -5.40 -20.20
CA ILE A 165 10.45 -6.69 -19.55
C ILE A 165 9.96 -6.70 -18.10
N ARG A 166 9.95 -5.55 -17.41
CA ARG A 166 9.39 -5.44 -16.05
C ARG A 166 7.87 -5.52 -16.08
N LYS A 167 7.19 -4.77 -16.97
CA LYS A 167 5.74 -4.92 -17.22
C LYS A 167 5.35 -6.36 -17.54
N PHE A 168 6.15 -7.04 -18.38
CA PHE A 168 5.96 -8.45 -18.68
C PHE A 168 6.11 -9.31 -17.41
N ASN A 169 7.22 -9.21 -16.68
CA ASN A 169 7.47 -9.97 -15.46
C ASN A 169 6.40 -9.70 -14.37
N ASP A 170 5.88 -8.49 -14.28
CA ASP A 170 4.76 -8.10 -13.42
C ASP A 170 3.44 -8.77 -13.85
N SER A 171 3.13 -8.81 -15.14
CA SER A 171 2.00 -9.59 -15.66
C SER A 171 2.14 -11.09 -15.31
N GLN A 172 3.36 -11.62 -15.33
CA GLN A 172 3.64 -13.02 -15.00
C GLN A 172 3.48 -13.29 -13.50
N ARG A 173 4.06 -12.46 -12.62
CA ARG A 173 3.90 -12.67 -11.16
C ARG A 173 2.42 -12.58 -10.74
N GLN A 174 1.65 -11.66 -11.33
CA GLN A 174 0.20 -11.57 -11.12
C GLN A 174 -0.55 -12.80 -11.67
N GLN A 175 -0.19 -13.29 -12.86
CA GLN A 175 -0.80 -14.48 -13.47
C GLN A 175 -0.62 -15.75 -12.63
N TYR A 176 0.55 -15.91 -12.01
CA TYR A 176 0.90 -17.09 -11.20
C TYR A 176 0.69 -16.91 -9.69
N GLY A 177 0.36 -15.70 -9.22
CA GLY A 177 0.14 -15.38 -7.81
C GLY A 177 1.42 -15.45 -6.99
N THR A 178 2.49 -14.79 -7.45
CA THR A 178 3.79 -14.75 -6.78
C THR A 178 4.23 -13.32 -6.48
N ASP A 179 5.09 -13.15 -5.46
CA ASP A 179 5.58 -11.84 -5.01
C ASP A 179 6.44 -11.12 -6.07
N TRP A 180 7.32 -11.89 -6.73
CA TRP A 180 8.34 -11.39 -7.66
C TRP A 180 8.24 -12.06 -9.04
N GLY A 181 8.91 -11.48 -10.04
CA GLY A 181 8.98 -12.04 -11.39
C GLY A 181 10.29 -11.66 -12.09
N PHE A 182 10.93 -12.61 -12.78
CA PHE A 182 12.06 -12.31 -13.66
C PHE A 182 12.15 -13.29 -14.85
N THR A 183 12.85 -12.88 -15.90
CA THR A 183 13.04 -13.68 -17.12
C THR A 183 14.47 -14.22 -17.24
N ILE A 184 14.61 -15.49 -17.65
CA ILE A 184 15.88 -16.10 -18.04
C ILE A 184 15.88 -16.29 -19.56
N PHE A 185 16.76 -15.58 -20.25
CA PHE A 185 17.07 -15.84 -21.65
C PHE A 185 18.21 -16.86 -21.75
N VAL A 186 17.98 -17.94 -22.49
CA VAL A 186 19.03 -18.91 -22.83
C VAL A 186 19.38 -18.83 -24.30
N VAL A 187 20.68 -18.68 -24.55
CA VAL A 187 21.30 -18.68 -25.88
C VAL A 187 21.91 -20.04 -26.14
N ASN A 188 21.62 -20.65 -27.28
CA ASN A 188 22.23 -21.91 -27.68
C ASN A 188 23.71 -21.70 -28.07
N ASP A 189 24.58 -22.62 -27.65
CA ASP A 189 26.04 -22.62 -27.87
C ASP A 189 26.58 -24.05 -28.01
N GLU A 190 25.77 -24.99 -28.53
CA GLU A 190 26.11 -26.41 -28.65
C GLU A 190 27.21 -26.69 -29.70
N ASN A 191 27.31 -25.86 -30.74
CA ASN A 191 28.27 -25.96 -31.84
C ASN A 191 29.37 -24.89 -31.79
N ASP A 192 29.27 -23.90 -30.90
CA ASP A 192 30.32 -22.92 -30.62
C ASP A 192 31.54 -23.54 -29.91
N LEU A 193 32.73 -23.02 -30.23
CA LEU A 193 34.01 -23.62 -29.84
C LEU A 193 34.55 -23.13 -28.49
N ASP A 194 34.16 -21.95 -28.02
CA ASP A 194 34.58 -21.42 -26.73
C ASP A 194 33.42 -21.11 -25.74
N GLY A 195 32.18 -21.25 -26.20
CA GLY A 195 30.93 -21.07 -25.45
C GLY A 195 30.69 -19.60 -25.09
N MET A 196 31.17 -18.67 -25.91
CA MET A 196 31.27 -17.24 -25.58
C MET A 196 30.80 -16.35 -26.73
N PHE A 197 30.09 -15.28 -26.36
CA PHE A 197 29.71 -14.22 -27.31
C PHE A 197 30.94 -13.66 -28.04
N ALA A 198 30.74 -13.15 -29.26
CA ALA A 198 31.82 -12.67 -30.10
C ALA A 198 32.61 -11.50 -29.50
N GLU A 199 33.85 -11.31 -29.95
CA GLU A 199 34.77 -10.34 -29.38
C GLU A 199 34.30 -8.88 -29.57
N GLY A 200 34.54 -8.05 -28.55
CA GLY A 200 34.27 -6.60 -28.60
C GLY A 200 32.81 -6.19 -28.40
N GLY A 201 32.01 -7.03 -27.74
CA GLY A 201 30.80 -6.60 -27.02
C GLY A 201 31.08 -6.43 -25.51
N SER A 202 30.12 -5.87 -24.77
CA SER A 202 30.26 -5.57 -23.33
C SER A 202 30.48 -6.82 -22.46
N PHE A 203 29.93 -7.96 -22.86
CA PHE A 203 30.02 -9.22 -22.12
C PHE A 203 30.49 -10.36 -23.05
N ARG A 204 31.31 -11.27 -22.52
CA ARG A 204 31.76 -12.48 -23.24
C ARG A 204 31.06 -13.76 -22.79
N ARG A 205 30.26 -13.71 -21.72
CA ARG A 205 29.68 -14.89 -21.06
C ARG A 205 28.24 -14.59 -20.65
N ALA A 206 27.72 -15.30 -19.65
CA ALA A 206 26.49 -14.91 -18.99
C ALA A 206 26.61 -13.49 -18.39
N PHE A 207 25.47 -12.82 -18.27
CA PHE A 207 25.33 -11.50 -17.67
C PHE A 207 23.87 -11.25 -17.25
N ALA A 208 23.66 -10.31 -16.34
CA ALA A 208 22.34 -10.00 -15.80
C ALA A 208 22.07 -8.49 -15.71
N PHE A 209 20.82 -8.13 -15.99
CA PHE A 209 20.27 -6.81 -15.66
C PHE A 209 19.53 -6.91 -14.33
N ALA A 210 20.13 -6.31 -13.30
CA ALA A 210 19.72 -6.53 -11.91
C ALA A 210 18.28 -6.07 -11.57
N GLY A 211 17.78 -6.63 -10.47
CA GLY A 211 16.54 -6.22 -9.78
C GLY A 211 15.26 -6.65 -10.47
N GLY A 212 15.05 -7.96 -10.72
CA GLY A 212 13.81 -8.48 -11.30
C GLY A 212 13.62 -8.28 -12.80
N ARG A 213 14.67 -7.94 -13.57
CA ARG A 213 14.57 -7.80 -15.03
C ARG A 213 14.84 -9.13 -15.73
N TYR A 214 16.07 -9.36 -16.16
CA TYR A 214 16.44 -10.59 -16.83
C TYR A 214 17.93 -10.89 -16.78
N MET A 215 18.23 -12.17 -16.90
CA MET A 215 19.57 -12.73 -17.06
C MET A 215 19.70 -13.44 -18.39
N VAL A 216 20.92 -13.44 -18.95
CA VAL A 216 21.27 -14.06 -20.23
C VAL A 216 22.34 -15.10 -19.98
N VAL A 217 22.10 -16.36 -20.35
CA VAL A 217 23.02 -17.47 -20.07
C VAL A 217 23.21 -18.36 -21.31
N PRO A 218 24.46 -18.58 -21.78
CA PRO A 218 24.74 -19.61 -22.79
C PRO A 218 24.44 -21.03 -22.27
N ALA A 219 23.84 -21.88 -23.10
CA ALA A 219 23.28 -23.19 -22.75
C ALA A 219 24.29 -24.16 -22.11
N SER A 220 25.57 -24.08 -22.49
CA SER A 220 26.67 -24.92 -22.00
C SER A 220 26.99 -24.69 -20.53
N ARG A 221 26.68 -23.50 -19.98
CA ARG A 221 27.06 -23.07 -18.62
C ARG A 221 26.51 -24.02 -17.54
N PRO A 222 27.22 -24.22 -16.42
CA PRO A 222 26.75 -25.08 -15.32
C PRO A 222 25.63 -24.40 -14.50
N ALA A 223 24.87 -25.18 -13.73
CA ALA A 223 23.85 -24.68 -12.81
C ALA A 223 24.39 -23.61 -11.83
N SER A 224 25.65 -23.71 -11.41
CA SER A 224 26.30 -22.70 -10.57
C SER A 224 26.43 -21.31 -11.23
N THR A 225 26.39 -21.21 -12.57
CA THR A 225 26.29 -19.92 -13.27
C THR A 225 24.87 -19.38 -13.21
N PHE A 226 23.84 -20.21 -13.41
CA PHE A 226 22.45 -19.78 -13.23
C PHE A 226 22.18 -19.30 -11.80
N ALA A 227 22.76 -19.97 -10.79
CA ALA A 227 22.65 -19.55 -9.39
C ALA A 227 23.35 -18.22 -9.10
N HIS A 228 24.49 -17.94 -9.75
CA HIS A 228 25.21 -16.66 -9.68
C HIS A 228 24.38 -15.52 -10.28
N GLU A 229 23.94 -15.66 -11.53
CA GLU A 229 23.16 -14.62 -12.23
C GLU A 229 21.81 -14.33 -11.54
N LEU A 230 21.18 -15.34 -10.92
CA LEU A 230 19.95 -15.14 -10.12
C LEU A 230 20.19 -14.19 -8.94
N GLY A 231 21.39 -14.20 -8.34
CA GLY A 231 21.74 -13.24 -7.29
C GLY A 231 21.57 -11.78 -7.74
N HIS A 232 21.90 -11.47 -8.99
CA HIS A 232 21.68 -10.14 -9.57
C HIS A 232 20.20 -9.79 -9.72
N MET A 233 19.30 -10.78 -9.91
CA MET A 233 17.85 -10.53 -9.95
C MET A 233 17.34 -9.93 -8.63
N PHE A 234 18.08 -10.08 -7.54
CA PHE A 234 17.80 -9.45 -6.24
C PHE A 234 19.01 -8.62 -5.78
N TRP A 235 19.53 -7.83 -6.72
CA TRP A 235 20.53 -6.77 -6.54
C TRP A 235 21.93 -7.17 -6.05
N ALA A 236 22.22 -8.44 -5.78
CA ALA A 236 23.58 -8.85 -5.37
C ALA A 236 24.63 -8.40 -6.38
N ARG A 237 25.80 -7.99 -5.90
CA ARG A 237 26.87 -7.40 -6.71
C ARG A 237 28.03 -8.38 -6.86
N ASP A 238 28.67 -8.35 -8.02
CA ASP A 238 29.86 -9.16 -8.28
C ASP A 238 31.02 -8.83 -7.34
N GLU A 239 31.77 -9.86 -6.96
CA GLU A 239 32.88 -9.74 -6.01
C GLU A 239 34.24 -10.00 -6.66
N TYR A 240 34.30 -10.36 -7.93
CA TYR A 240 35.55 -10.66 -8.66
C TYR A 240 36.10 -9.44 -9.44
N ALA A 241 37.37 -9.54 -9.85
CA ALA A 241 38.07 -8.47 -10.57
C ALA A 241 37.41 -8.15 -11.93
N GLY A 242 36.96 -6.89 -12.09
CA GLY A 242 36.24 -6.43 -13.28
C GLY A 242 34.72 -6.60 -13.23
N GLY A 243 34.18 -7.14 -12.12
CA GLY A 243 32.76 -7.06 -11.78
C GLY A 243 32.50 -5.86 -10.87
N GLY A 244 32.06 -6.10 -9.63
CA GLY A 244 31.82 -5.03 -8.65
C GLY A 244 33.07 -4.60 -7.87
N SER A 245 32.96 -3.43 -7.25
CA SER A 245 33.99 -2.83 -6.40
C SER A 245 33.59 -2.82 -4.92
N TYR A 246 34.57 -2.70 -4.02
CA TYR A 246 34.35 -2.54 -2.57
C TYR A 246 33.49 -1.32 -2.19
N THR A 247 33.49 -0.27 -3.01
CA THR A 247 32.67 0.94 -2.78
C THR A 247 31.27 0.82 -3.38
N ASP A 248 30.94 -0.27 -4.07
CA ASP A 248 29.59 -0.49 -4.59
C ASP A 248 28.64 -0.80 -3.43
N GLN A 249 27.44 -0.24 -3.50
CA GLN A 249 26.32 -0.50 -2.59
C GLN A 249 25.09 -0.91 -3.42
N ARG A 250 24.32 -1.89 -2.94
CA ARG A 250 23.14 -2.43 -3.62
C ARG A 250 22.17 -3.12 -2.66
N GLY A 251 20.96 -3.38 -3.13
CA GLY A 251 19.94 -4.17 -2.44
C GLY A 251 19.19 -3.35 -1.39
N TYR A 252 18.18 -3.96 -0.78
CA TYR A 252 17.18 -3.24 0.01
C TYR A 252 17.76 -2.37 1.13
N TYR A 253 18.89 -2.78 1.72
CA TYR A 253 19.60 -2.05 2.78
C TYR A 253 20.80 -1.20 2.31
N ASP A 254 20.93 -0.97 1.00
CA ASP A 254 22.11 -0.36 0.35
C ASP A 254 23.45 -0.96 0.84
N ALA A 255 23.48 -2.29 0.95
CA ALA A 255 24.57 -3.03 1.58
C ALA A 255 25.86 -2.90 0.77
N GLN A 256 26.95 -2.55 1.46
CA GLN A 256 28.26 -2.40 0.83
C GLN A 256 28.86 -3.76 0.43
N ASN A 257 29.49 -3.80 -0.74
CA ASN A 257 30.16 -4.97 -1.31
C ASN A 257 31.49 -5.32 -0.60
N THR A 258 31.43 -5.59 0.71
CA THR A 258 32.63 -5.77 1.53
C THR A 258 33.47 -7.00 1.18
N ASN A 259 32.93 -8.00 0.48
CA ASN A 259 33.70 -9.16 0.02
C ASN A 259 34.35 -8.98 -1.36
N ALA A 260 34.28 -7.79 -1.99
CA ALA A 260 34.88 -7.51 -3.30
C ALA A 260 36.42 -7.70 -3.33
N TYR A 261 36.93 -8.09 -4.50
CA TYR A 261 38.37 -8.36 -4.74
C TYR A 261 39.31 -7.21 -4.40
N ASN A 262 38.84 -5.96 -4.46
CA ASN A 262 39.60 -4.75 -4.23
C ASN A 262 39.33 -4.10 -2.86
N ASN A 263 38.77 -4.85 -1.89
CA ASN A 263 38.61 -4.38 -0.51
C ASN A 263 39.98 -3.90 0.03
N PRO A 264 40.10 -2.63 0.47
CA PRO A 264 41.37 -2.02 0.87
C PRO A 264 41.83 -2.42 2.27
N THR A 265 41.07 -3.24 3.01
CA THR A 265 41.38 -3.66 4.37
C THR A 265 42.66 -4.50 4.40
N GLU A 266 43.65 -4.08 5.19
CA GLU A 266 44.96 -4.75 5.26
C GLU A 266 44.81 -6.21 5.71
N GLY A 267 45.29 -7.14 4.87
CA GLY A 267 45.22 -8.58 5.14
C GLY A 267 43.87 -9.24 4.86
N PHE A 268 42.93 -8.54 4.22
CA PHE A 268 41.65 -9.11 3.78
C PHE A 268 41.85 -10.30 2.82
N VAL A 269 40.96 -11.29 2.94
CA VAL A 269 40.87 -12.46 2.07
C VAL A 269 39.38 -12.70 1.80
N GLN A 270 39.03 -12.79 0.51
CA GLN A 270 37.65 -13.06 0.08
C GLN A 270 37.15 -14.40 0.64
N GLN A 271 35.95 -14.37 1.21
CA GLN A 271 35.20 -15.57 1.57
C GLN A 271 34.67 -16.26 0.30
N PRO A 272 34.46 -17.60 0.33
CA PRO A 272 33.69 -18.28 -0.69
C PRO A 272 32.32 -17.63 -0.86
N SER A 273 32.02 -17.22 -2.09
CA SER A 273 30.81 -16.48 -2.43
C SER A 273 30.26 -16.94 -3.77
N ILE A 274 28.93 -17.03 -3.91
CA ILE A 274 28.33 -17.35 -5.21
C ILE A 274 28.57 -16.20 -6.21
N MET A 275 28.67 -14.96 -5.73
CA MET A 275 29.04 -13.76 -6.49
C MET A 275 30.56 -13.61 -6.74
N GLY A 276 31.36 -14.56 -6.24
CA GLY A 276 32.78 -14.66 -6.55
C GLY A 276 33.03 -15.33 -7.91
N SER A 277 34.28 -15.70 -8.18
CA SER A 277 34.62 -16.48 -9.39
C SER A 277 35.63 -17.59 -9.11
N GLY A 278 35.76 -18.52 -10.05
CA GLY A 278 36.69 -19.65 -9.94
C GLY A 278 36.48 -20.50 -8.68
N THR A 279 37.54 -20.68 -7.89
CA THR A 279 37.48 -21.51 -6.66
C THR A 279 36.50 -20.97 -5.61
N LEU A 280 36.33 -19.64 -5.51
CA LEU A 280 35.39 -19.04 -4.56
C LEU A 280 33.96 -19.46 -4.88
N LEU A 281 33.53 -19.27 -6.13
CA LEU A 281 32.20 -19.66 -6.62
C LEU A 281 31.95 -21.17 -6.48
N THR A 282 32.88 -22.01 -6.97
CA THR A 282 32.71 -23.47 -6.89
C THR A 282 32.66 -24.00 -5.45
N THR A 283 33.37 -23.35 -4.52
CA THR A 283 33.35 -23.69 -3.09
C THR A 283 32.08 -23.18 -2.41
N ALA A 284 31.58 -22.00 -2.79
CA ALA A 284 30.32 -21.46 -2.32
C ALA A 284 29.14 -22.35 -2.74
N TYR A 285 29.08 -22.69 -4.03
CA TYR A 285 28.07 -23.59 -4.60
C TYR A 285 28.08 -24.97 -3.93
N ALA A 286 29.24 -25.60 -3.79
CA ALA A 286 29.36 -26.91 -3.14
C ALA A 286 29.00 -26.93 -1.64
N ASN A 287 28.90 -25.76 -0.98
CA ASN A 287 28.59 -25.65 0.45
C ASN A 287 27.28 -24.90 0.74
N HIS A 288 26.45 -24.60 -0.28
CA HIS A 288 25.20 -23.83 -0.12
C HIS A 288 25.39 -22.54 0.70
N THR A 289 26.32 -21.68 0.26
CA THR A 289 26.60 -20.40 0.94
C THR A 289 27.02 -19.31 -0.05
N SER A 290 27.00 -18.06 0.43
CA SER A 290 27.63 -16.89 -0.19
C SER A 290 28.42 -16.08 0.87
N SER A 291 28.95 -14.91 0.48
CA SER A 291 29.49 -13.93 1.42
C SER A 291 28.39 -13.24 2.24
N GLN A 292 28.77 -12.60 3.36
CA GLN A 292 27.85 -11.80 4.17
C GLN A 292 27.28 -10.60 3.40
N SER A 293 28.12 -9.83 2.68
CA SER A 293 27.64 -8.70 1.86
C SER A 293 26.68 -9.13 0.77
N SER A 294 26.94 -10.26 0.12
CA SER A 294 26.02 -10.85 -0.86
C SER A 294 24.67 -11.21 -0.22
N PHE A 295 24.64 -11.83 0.96
CA PHE A 295 23.39 -12.15 1.66
C PHE A 295 22.60 -10.89 2.05
N GLU A 296 23.27 -9.85 2.55
CA GLU A 296 22.62 -8.59 2.90
C GLU A 296 22.02 -7.89 1.67
N MET A 297 22.72 -7.88 0.53
CA MET A 297 22.16 -7.34 -0.73
C MET A 297 20.88 -8.06 -1.17
N LEU A 298 20.81 -9.38 -0.93
CA LEU A 298 19.63 -10.23 -1.21
C LEU A 298 18.49 -10.06 -0.20
N GLY A 299 18.62 -9.17 0.79
CA GLY A 299 17.64 -8.95 1.86
C GLY A 299 17.81 -9.85 3.09
N TRP A 300 18.83 -10.72 3.14
CA TRP A 300 19.05 -11.66 4.24
C TRP A 300 19.97 -11.06 5.32
N ARG A 301 19.48 -10.01 5.99
CA ARG A 301 20.07 -9.44 7.21
C ARG A 301 19.13 -9.73 8.37
N ASP A 302 19.70 -10.22 9.47
CA ASP A 302 19.05 -10.46 10.76
C ASP A 302 19.89 -9.69 11.78
N THR A 303 19.43 -8.51 12.18
CA THR A 303 20.22 -7.56 13.00
C THR A 303 20.14 -7.88 14.50
N ASP A 304 19.04 -8.46 14.99
CA ASP A 304 18.84 -8.74 16.42
C ASP A 304 19.05 -10.22 16.81
N ALA A 305 19.20 -11.10 15.81
CA ALA A 305 19.46 -12.53 15.88
C ALA A 305 18.29 -13.38 16.40
N ASP A 306 17.04 -12.96 16.14
CA ASP A 306 15.84 -13.75 16.47
C ASP A 306 15.50 -14.84 15.42
N GLY A 307 16.07 -14.76 14.22
CA GLY A 307 15.88 -15.69 13.09
C GLY A 307 14.94 -15.20 11.99
N VAL A 308 14.32 -14.03 12.18
CA VAL A 308 13.61 -13.24 11.15
C VAL A 308 14.64 -12.36 10.42
N PHE A 309 14.26 -11.74 9.30
CA PHE A 309 15.12 -10.87 8.50
C PHE A 309 14.51 -9.48 8.51
N ASP A 310 15.34 -8.45 8.63
CA ASP A 310 14.94 -7.07 8.92
C ASP A 310 13.89 -6.52 7.91
N VAL A 311 13.91 -6.96 6.65
CA VAL A 311 12.89 -6.60 5.63
C VAL A 311 11.47 -7.05 5.98
N LEU A 312 11.33 -8.11 6.79
CA LEU A 312 10.05 -8.68 7.22
C LEU A 312 9.82 -8.56 8.74
N ASP A 313 10.85 -8.29 9.55
CA ASP A 313 10.65 -7.91 10.97
C ASP A 313 10.29 -6.43 11.09
N VAL A 314 9.04 -6.10 10.75
CA VAL A 314 8.50 -4.76 10.90
C VAL A 314 7.16 -4.84 11.63
N SER A 315 7.12 -4.30 12.85
CA SER A 315 5.93 -4.33 13.70
C SER A 315 4.71 -3.72 13.00
N HIS A 316 3.54 -4.35 13.14
CA HIS A 316 2.29 -3.87 12.56
C HIS A 316 1.72 -2.68 13.32
N THR A 317 0.83 -1.94 12.67
CA THR A 317 -0.03 -0.95 13.31
C THR A 317 -1.36 -1.60 13.70
N LEU A 318 -1.80 -1.42 14.94
CA LEU A 318 -3.16 -1.76 15.40
C LEU A 318 -3.75 -0.58 16.18
N VAL A 319 -4.80 0.04 15.63
CA VAL A 319 -5.47 1.22 16.19
C VAL A 319 -6.98 0.95 16.24
N GLY A 320 -7.59 1.13 17.42
CA GLY A 320 -9.00 0.81 17.63
C GLY A 320 -9.47 1.05 19.06
N SER A 321 -10.67 0.58 19.34
CA SER A 321 -11.34 0.70 20.63
C SER A 321 -12.06 -0.59 21.03
N GLY A 322 -12.29 -0.80 22.32
CA GLY A 322 -13.06 -1.94 22.81
C GLY A 322 -13.86 -1.62 24.07
N GLN A 323 -14.99 -2.28 24.23
CA GLN A 323 -15.97 -2.02 25.29
C GLN A 323 -16.77 -3.29 25.63
N PRO A 324 -17.15 -3.52 26.90
CA PRO A 324 -18.11 -4.55 27.24
C PRO A 324 -19.54 -4.16 26.87
N VAL A 325 -20.29 -5.11 26.30
CA VAL A 325 -21.71 -5.01 25.97
C VAL A 325 -22.40 -6.29 26.48
N GLY A 326 -23.16 -6.16 27.56
CA GLY A 326 -23.82 -7.29 28.20
C GLY A 326 -22.81 -8.22 28.89
N ASP A 327 -22.72 -9.48 28.42
CA ASP A 327 -21.76 -10.49 28.90
C ASP A 327 -20.54 -10.66 27.97
N SER A 328 -20.42 -9.80 26.96
CA SER A 328 -19.45 -9.93 25.87
C SER A 328 -18.59 -8.68 25.74
N PHE A 329 -17.35 -8.83 25.28
CA PHE A 329 -16.46 -7.73 24.92
C PHE A 329 -16.51 -7.54 23.40
N ILE A 330 -16.71 -6.31 22.95
CA ILE A 330 -16.65 -5.92 21.54
C ILE A 330 -15.37 -5.11 21.33
N PHE A 331 -14.66 -5.38 20.23
CA PHE A 331 -13.49 -4.63 19.80
C PHE A 331 -13.55 -4.36 18.31
N GLU A 332 -13.32 -3.11 17.96
CA GLU A 332 -13.36 -2.57 16.59
C GLU A 332 -12.05 -1.82 16.33
N ALA A 333 -11.32 -2.23 15.30
CA ALA A 333 -10.00 -1.69 14.99
C ALA A 333 -9.64 -1.81 13.51
N ALA A 334 -8.78 -0.92 13.04
CA ALA A 334 -8.03 -1.09 11.81
C ALA A 334 -6.62 -1.61 12.14
N ALA A 335 -6.10 -2.49 11.29
CA ALA A 335 -4.74 -2.98 11.36
C ALA A 335 -4.06 -2.93 9.99
N SER A 336 -2.76 -2.64 9.97
CA SER A 336 -1.92 -2.69 8.77
C SER A 336 -0.56 -3.30 9.07
N VAL A 337 0.00 -4.03 8.10
CA VAL A 337 1.45 -4.25 8.05
C VAL A 337 2.16 -2.92 7.82
N ASN A 338 3.42 -2.84 8.23
CA ASN A 338 4.31 -1.73 7.94
C ASN A 338 5.50 -2.24 7.12
N THR A 339 6.19 -1.33 6.44
CA THR A 339 7.31 -1.64 5.54
C THR A 339 8.63 -1.13 6.11
N LEU A 340 9.72 -1.86 5.88
CA LEU A 340 11.05 -1.34 6.13
C LEU A 340 11.40 -0.34 5.03
N ARG A 341 12.13 0.73 5.35
CA ARG A 341 12.63 1.67 4.35
C ARG A 341 13.57 0.97 3.36
N ASN A 342 13.26 1.03 2.07
CA ASN A 342 14.14 0.63 0.98
C ASN A 342 15.21 1.72 0.74
N GLU A 343 16.47 1.40 1.04
CA GLU A 343 17.61 2.31 0.92
C GLU A 343 18.38 2.15 -0.42
N ASN A 344 18.05 1.13 -1.21
CA ASN A 344 18.77 0.71 -2.42
C ASN A 344 19.11 1.89 -3.35
N SER A 345 20.39 2.18 -3.55
CA SER A 345 20.89 3.28 -4.37
C SER A 345 20.67 3.11 -5.89
N SER A 346 20.01 2.04 -6.34
CA SER A 346 19.90 1.70 -7.77
C SER A 346 18.59 1.06 -8.21
N GLY A 347 17.58 1.05 -7.33
CA GLY A 347 16.18 0.73 -7.66
C GLY A 347 15.30 1.97 -7.50
N TYR A 348 13.98 1.80 -7.55
CA TYR A 348 13.05 2.91 -7.34
C TYR A 348 12.93 3.35 -5.88
N GLN A 349 13.41 2.55 -4.92
CA GLN A 349 13.20 2.77 -3.48
C GLN A 349 11.71 2.77 -3.08
N SER A 350 10.93 1.86 -3.66
CA SER A 350 9.60 1.49 -3.16
C SER A 350 9.74 0.77 -1.81
N ASP A 351 8.99 1.20 -0.79
CA ASP A 351 8.97 0.56 0.53
C ASP A 351 8.00 -0.61 0.49
N ILE A 352 8.51 -1.85 0.56
CA ILE A 352 7.78 -3.08 0.22
C ILE A 352 7.85 -4.12 1.34
N THR A 353 6.74 -4.81 1.60
CA THR A 353 6.71 -6.05 2.39
C THR A 353 5.85 -7.13 1.74
N ILE A 354 6.26 -8.39 1.90
CA ILE A 354 5.45 -9.59 1.58
C ILE A 354 4.66 -10.09 2.80
N ASN A 355 4.73 -9.39 3.94
CA ASN A 355 3.94 -9.73 5.11
C ASN A 355 2.45 -9.41 4.90
N GLU A 356 1.61 -10.28 5.44
CA GLU A 356 0.17 -10.06 5.57
C GLU A 356 -0.26 -10.19 7.03
N ILE A 357 -1.44 -9.67 7.37
CA ILE A 357 -2.11 -9.96 8.63
C ILE A 357 -2.67 -11.39 8.56
N ASP A 358 -1.82 -12.36 8.88
CA ASP A 358 -2.16 -13.79 8.86
C ASP A 358 -3.09 -14.19 10.00
N VAL A 359 -2.92 -13.58 11.17
CA VAL A 359 -3.62 -13.96 12.41
C VAL A 359 -4.04 -12.71 13.18
N VAL A 360 -5.33 -12.65 13.54
CA VAL A 360 -5.84 -11.82 14.63
C VAL A 360 -6.14 -12.74 15.80
N GLU A 361 -5.57 -12.45 16.97
CA GLU A 361 -5.72 -13.28 18.16
C GLU A 361 -5.94 -12.46 19.43
N TYR A 362 -6.64 -13.07 20.39
CA TYR A 362 -6.95 -12.47 21.69
C TYR A 362 -6.69 -13.46 22.83
N ARG A 363 -6.55 -12.95 24.05
CA ARG A 363 -6.56 -13.74 25.29
C ARG A 363 -7.19 -12.97 26.42
N PHE A 364 -7.75 -13.70 27.39
CA PHE A 364 -8.15 -13.14 28.67
C PHE A 364 -7.05 -13.36 29.71
N ASP A 365 -6.69 -12.30 30.44
CA ASP A 365 -5.60 -12.24 31.41
C ASP A 365 -4.29 -12.89 30.87
N ASP A 366 -3.57 -13.65 31.70
CA ASP A 366 -2.40 -14.47 31.31
C ASP A 366 -2.78 -15.79 30.60
N GLY A 367 -3.95 -15.85 29.95
CA GLY A 367 -4.43 -17.01 29.21
C GLY A 367 -3.59 -17.34 27.96
N ALA A 368 -3.90 -18.48 27.35
CA ALA A 368 -3.39 -18.81 26.03
C ALA A 368 -4.06 -17.92 24.96
N TRP A 369 -3.29 -17.55 23.94
CA TRP A 369 -3.83 -16.86 22.76
C TRP A 369 -4.82 -17.75 22.00
N ILE A 370 -5.90 -17.13 21.55
CA ILE A 370 -7.02 -17.70 20.81
C ILE A 370 -7.11 -16.96 19.48
N VAL A 371 -6.98 -17.68 18.37
CA VAL A 371 -7.19 -17.12 17.03
C VAL A 371 -8.65 -16.75 16.86
N HIS A 372 -8.92 -15.51 16.48
CA HIS A 372 -10.24 -15.00 16.09
C HIS A 372 -10.46 -15.17 14.58
N SER A 373 -9.55 -14.60 13.80
CA SER A 373 -9.62 -14.61 12.33
C SER A 373 -8.24 -14.73 11.71
N THR A 374 -8.21 -15.05 10.42
CA THR A 374 -7.00 -15.12 9.61
C THR A 374 -7.22 -14.34 8.30
N PRO A 375 -7.02 -13.01 8.31
CA PRO A 375 -7.37 -12.17 7.16
C PRO A 375 -6.65 -12.53 5.86
N GLY A 376 -5.32 -12.69 5.87
CA GLY A 376 -4.53 -12.88 4.65
C GLY A 376 -4.59 -11.66 3.74
N ALA A 377 -4.23 -10.50 4.30
CA ALA A 377 -4.18 -9.21 3.61
C ALA A 377 -3.23 -8.24 4.33
N ALA A 378 -2.62 -7.31 3.60
CA ALA A 378 -1.75 -6.27 4.15
C ALA A 378 -2.47 -5.29 5.12
N GLN A 379 -3.78 -5.13 4.97
CA GLN A 379 -4.64 -4.30 5.80
C GLN A 379 -5.90 -5.08 6.15
N ALA A 380 -6.42 -4.90 7.37
CA ALA A 380 -7.62 -5.59 7.84
C ALA A 380 -8.41 -4.75 8.85
N ASP A 381 -9.71 -4.60 8.59
CA ASP A 381 -10.69 -4.18 9.59
C ASP A 381 -11.04 -5.38 10.50
N ILE A 382 -11.08 -5.13 11.80
CA ILE A 382 -11.23 -6.16 12.83
C ILE A 382 -12.49 -5.85 13.63
N GLU A 383 -13.52 -6.68 13.45
CA GLU A 383 -14.66 -6.79 14.35
C GLU A 383 -14.52 -8.07 15.19
N LEU A 384 -14.37 -7.92 16.51
CA LEU A 384 -14.30 -9.02 17.49
C LEU A 384 -15.47 -8.90 18.47
N SER A 385 -16.20 -9.99 18.70
CA SER A 385 -17.20 -10.09 19.76
C SER A 385 -17.06 -11.41 20.49
N VAL A 386 -16.72 -11.36 21.78
CA VAL A 386 -16.36 -12.54 22.59
C VAL A 386 -16.97 -12.51 23.98
N VAL A 387 -17.56 -13.63 24.42
CA VAL A 387 -18.14 -13.75 25.77
C VAL A 387 -17.03 -13.67 26.82
N ILE A 388 -17.22 -12.81 27.82
CA ILE A 388 -16.25 -12.57 28.90
C ILE A 388 -16.28 -13.76 29.87
N PRO A 389 -15.16 -14.47 30.10
CA PRO A 389 -15.10 -15.56 31.07
C PRO A 389 -15.33 -15.06 32.49
N ALA A 390 -16.07 -15.83 33.30
CA ALA A 390 -16.38 -15.46 34.67
C ALA A 390 -15.11 -15.27 35.52
N GLY A 391 -14.85 -14.02 35.93
CA GLY A 391 -13.69 -13.63 36.73
C GLY A 391 -12.46 -13.16 35.93
N ALA A 392 -12.55 -13.08 34.61
CA ALA A 392 -11.55 -12.38 33.80
C ALA A 392 -11.56 -10.87 34.13
N GLN A 393 -10.40 -10.22 34.04
CA GLN A 393 -10.25 -8.78 34.32
C GLN A 393 -9.76 -8.01 33.10
N GLN A 394 -8.99 -8.66 32.25
CA GLN A 394 -8.32 -8.02 31.12
C GLN A 394 -8.46 -8.86 29.85
N ILE A 395 -8.58 -8.18 28.71
CA ILE A 395 -8.41 -8.78 27.39
C ILE A 395 -7.19 -8.16 26.71
N SER A 396 -6.35 -9.00 26.10
CA SER A 396 -5.27 -8.59 25.21
C SER A 396 -5.61 -9.02 23.79
N ILE A 397 -5.33 -8.18 22.79
CA ILE A 397 -5.59 -8.44 21.37
C ILE A 397 -4.36 -7.99 20.56
N GLN A 398 -3.92 -8.79 19.59
CA GLN A 398 -2.82 -8.45 18.69
C GLN A 398 -3.03 -9.05 17.30
N THR A 399 -2.32 -8.50 16.30
CA THR A 399 -2.18 -9.13 14.98
C THR A 399 -0.78 -9.69 14.81
N ARG A 400 -0.62 -10.73 13.97
CA ARG A 400 0.67 -11.33 13.63
C ARG A 400 0.73 -11.74 12.16
N SER A 401 1.91 -11.61 11.56
CA SER A 401 2.33 -12.39 10.39
C SER A 401 3.01 -13.67 10.87
N VAL A 402 2.80 -14.79 10.19
CA VAL A 402 3.35 -16.09 10.58
C VAL A 402 3.86 -16.89 9.38
N ASP A 403 4.95 -17.62 9.58
CA ASP A 403 5.32 -18.63 8.60
C ASP A 403 4.23 -19.72 8.56
N ALA A 404 3.55 -19.87 7.43
CA ALA A 404 2.38 -20.75 7.28
C ALA A 404 2.58 -22.25 7.61
N VAL A 405 3.79 -22.74 7.90
CA VAL A 405 4.12 -24.17 8.13
C VAL A 405 4.62 -24.39 9.56
N SER A 406 5.60 -23.61 10.01
CA SER A 406 6.13 -23.63 11.37
C SER A 406 5.22 -22.89 12.36
N GLN A 407 4.39 -21.96 11.87
CA GLN A 407 3.55 -21.04 12.64
C GLN A 407 4.35 -20.13 13.59
N GLN A 408 5.65 -19.97 13.35
CA GLN A 408 6.48 -18.96 14.03
C GLN A 408 6.04 -17.56 13.59
N THR A 409 6.02 -16.62 14.53
CA THR A 409 5.77 -15.20 14.25
C THR A 409 6.90 -14.65 13.38
N VAL A 410 6.53 -13.89 12.35
CA VAL A 410 7.45 -13.07 11.53
C VAL A 410 7.41 -11.62 12.04
N ALA A 411 6.21 -11.08 12.23
CA ALA A 411 5.98 -9.74 12.77
C ALA A 411 4.69 -9.71 13.61
N SER A 412 4.52 -8.69 14.44
CA SER A 412 3.30 -8.49 15.25
C SER A 412 2.97 -7.03 15.48
N SER A 413 1.72 -6.73 15.80
CA SER A 413 1.31 -5.39 16.25
C SER A 413 1.75 -5.06 17.67
N ASN A 414 1.61 -3.78 18.04
CA ASN A 414 1.37 -3.41 19.43
C ASN A 414 0.19 -4.23 20.01
N VAL A 415 0.29 -4.64 21.27
CA VAL A 415 -0.79 -5.36 21.95
C VAL A 415 -1.83 -4.35 22.45
N PHE A 416 -3.05 -4.43 21.95
CA PHE A 416 -4.20 -3.75 22.55
C PHE A 416 -4.52 -4.44 23.89
N VAL A 417 -4.64 -3.66 24.96
CA VAL A 417 -4.91 -4.18 26.30
C VAL A 417 -6.03 -3.36 26.94
N ALA A 418 -7.13 -4.02 27.30
CA ALA A 418 -8.31 -3.38 27.89
C ALA A 418 -8.81 -4.12 29.14
N ASN A 419 -9.35 -3.37 30.09
CA ASN A 419 -10.12 -3.94 31.19
C ASN A 419 -11.52 -4.31 30.67
N VAL A 420 -11.98 -5.53 30.97
CA VAL A 420 -13.27 -6.06 30.48
C VAL A 420 -14.51 -5.41 31.11
N GLU A 421 -14.32 -4.51 32.09
CA GLU A 421 -15.38 -3.74 32.75
C GLU A 421 -15.45 -2.27 32.28
N THR A 422 -14.56 -1.82 31.40
CA THR A 422 -14.44 -0.42 30.97
C THR A 422 -14.27 -0.28 29.46
N LYS A 423 -14.77 0.81 28.87
CA LYS A 423 -14.36 1.21 27.52
C LYS A 423 -12.87 1.59 27.48
N SER A 424 -12.18 1.23 26.40
CA SER A 424 -10.73 1.43 26.25
C SER A 424 -10.37 1.80 24.81
N LEU A 425 -9.42 2.71 24.66
CA LEU A 425 -8.96 3.24 23.38
C LEU A 425 -7.44 3.04 23.22
N ASN A 426 -7.01 2.68 22.02
CA ASN A 426 -5.61 2.62 21.61
C ASN A 426 -5.33 3.65 20.50
N ALA A 427 -4.17 4.27 20.60
CA ALA A 427 -3.57 5.19 19.65
C ALA A 427 -2.05 5.02 19.71
N THR A 428 -1.38 5.30 18.60
CA THR A 428 0.09 5.19 18.46
C THR A 428 0.83 6.36 19.13
N ASP A 429 0.21 7.54 19.12
CA ASP A 429 0.78 8.81 19.57
C ASP A 429 -0.30 9.79 20.09
N GLY A 430 0.15 10.94 20.60
CA GLY A 430 -0.71 12.09 20.90
C GLY A 430 -1.71 11.90 22.05
N LEU A 431 -2.87 12.55 21.94
CA LEU A 431 -3.95 12.49 22.93
C LEU A 431 -5.17 11.81 22.34
N GLY A 432 -5.91 11.05 23.14
CA GLY A 432 -7.18 10.47 22.71
C GLY A 432 -8.12 10.21 23.88
N GLY A 433 -9.37 9.90 23.56
CA GLY A 433 -10.39 9.63 24.56
C GLY A 433 -11.71 9.22 23.95
N ILE A 434 -12.72 9.12 24.80
CA ILE A 434 -14.10 8.83 24.39
C ILE A 434 -15.06 9.89 24.96
N VAL A 435 -16.01 10.30 24.14
CA VAL A 435 -17.26 10.97 24.56
C VAL A 435 -18.38 9.93 24.58
N TRP A 436 -19.13 9.84 25.69
CA TRP A 436 -20.26 8.91 25.84
C TRP A 436 -21.53 9.61 26.33
N LEU A 437 -22.66 8.94 26.18
CA LEU A 437 -23.93 9.36 26.76
C LEU A 437 -23.97 8.95 28.24
N ASP A 438 -23.75 9.89 29.15
CA ASP A 438 -24.02 9.69 30.57
C ASP A 438 -25.54 9.58 30.75
N ALA A 439 -26.00 8.33 30.91
CA ALA A 439 -27.41 8.02 30.98
C ALA A 439 -27.98 8.27 32.37
N ASN A 440 -27.15 8.52 33.38
CA ASN A 440 -27.58 8.58 34.78
C ASN A 440 -27.11 9.82 35.57
N GLY A 441 -26.29 10.68 34.97
CA GLY A 441 -25.81 11.95 35.50
C GLY A 441 -24.80 11.77 36.63
N ASN A 442 -23.85 10.82 36.50
CA ASN A 442 -22.86 10.50 37.52
C ASN A 442 -21.41 10.85 37.13
N ASP A 443 -21.17 11.36 35.92
CA ASP A 443 -19.85 11.65 35.33
C ASP A 443 -18.91 10.42 35.25
N GLN A 444 -19.46 9.20 35.18
CA GLN A 444 -18.72 7.94 35.09
C GLN A 444 -19.31 7.03 34.00
N TRP A 445 -18.47 6.52 33.11
CA TRP A 445 -18.92 5.55 32.11
C TRP A 445 -19.40 4.25 32.77
N ASP A 446 -20.67 3.92 32.58
CA ASP A 446 -21.29 2.68 33.04
C ASP A 446 -21.45 1.66 31.89
N VAL A 447 -21.41 0.36 32.21
CA VAL A 447 -21.54 -0.71 31.20
C VAL A 447 -22.88 -0.65 30.50
N GLY A 448 -22.85 -0.38 29.18
CA GLY A 448 -24.02 -0.20 28.33
C GLY A 448 -24.26 1.25 27.89
N GLU A 449 -23.44 2.21 28.34
CA GLU A 449 -23.46 3.58 27.83
C GLU A 449 -22.71 3.68 26.49
N SER A 450 -23.43 4.10 25.45
CA SER A 450 -22.89 4.26 24.10
C SER A 450 -21.97 5.46 24.00
N GLY A 451 -20.97 5.37 23.10
CA GLY A 451 -20.28 6.58 22.63
C GLY A 451 -21.19 7.50 21.83
N VAL A 452 -20.83 8.78 21.73
CA VAL A 452 -21.59 9.75 20.92
C VAL A 452 -20.72 10.29 19.77
N PRO A 453 -21.13 10.10 18.50
CA PRO A 453 -20.40 10.60 17.33
C PRO A 453 -20.56 12.10 17.13
N ASP A 454 -19.73 12.65 16.24
CA ASP A 454 -19.84 14.01 15.70
C ASP A 454 -19.74 15.13 16.77
N VAL A 455 -19.09 14.85 17.90
CA VAL A 455 -18.78 15.82 18.95
C VAL A 455 -17.41 16.45 18.67
N GLU A 456 -17.34 17.79 18.62
CA GLU A 456 -16.08 18.51 18.45
C GLU A 456 -15.25 18.46 19.75
N LEU A 457 -14.00 18.04 19.62
CA LEU A 457 -12.96 18.23 20.62
C LEU A 457 -11.96 19.25 20.10
N ARG A 458 -11.52 20.17 20.95
CA ARG A 458 -10.47 21.14 20.61
C ARG A 458 -9.45 21.35 21.72
N LEU A 459 -8.23 21.67 21.32
CA LEU A 459 -7.16 22.05 22.25
C LEU A 459 -7.32 23.52 22.63
N VAL A 460 -7.23 23.83 23.93
CA VAL A 460 -7.39 25.20 24.46
C VAL A 460 -6.27 25.58 25.43
N ASP A 461 -6.04 26.89 25.58
CA ASP A 461 -5.04 27.47 26.47
C ASP A 461 -5.52 27.61 27.93
N GLU A 462 -4.73 28.25 28.79
CA GLU A 462 -5.11 28.47 30.18
C GLU A 462 -6.39 29.31 30.39
N SER A 463 -6.75 30.12 29.38
CA SER A 463 -7.90 31.02 29.35
C SER A 463 -9.10 30.46 28.58
N ALA A 464 -9.03 29.19 28.15
CA ALA A 464 -9.99 28.52 27.27
C ALA A 464 -10.11 29.14 25.86
N ALA A 465 -9.08 29.85 25.38
CA ALA A 465 -8.96 30.22 23.98
C ALA A 465 -8.46 29.02 23.16
N PRO A 466 -9.00 28.75 21.96
CA PRO A 466 -8.47 27.69 21.09
C PRO A 466 -6.98 27.86 20.81
N LEU A 467 -6.24 26.76 20.87
CA LEU A 467 -4.87 26.69 20.37
C LEU A 467 -4.90 26.50 18.86
N ASP A 468 -4.00 27.19 18.18
CA ASP A 468 -3.77 27.06 16.75
C ASP A 468 -2.36 26.49 16.56
N LEU A 469 -2.28 25.22 16.18
CA LEU A 469 -1.03 24.45 16.06
C LEU A 469 -0.71 24.05 14.62
N GLN A 470 -1.71 24.16 13.74
CA GLN A 470 -1.61 23.86 12.32
C GLN A 470 -1.60 25.18 11.53
N SER A 471 -0.96 25.17 10.38
CA SER A 471 -1.02 26.30 9.45
C SER A 471 -1.04 25.80 8.02
N VAL A 472 -2.00 26.31 7.24
CA VAL A 472 -2.13 26.02 5.81
C VAL A 472 -1.40 27.11 5.04
N GLN A 473 -0.53 26.68 4.12
CA GLN A 473 0.38 27.53 3.35
C GLN A 473 0.10 27.27 1.87
N ASP A 474 -0.50 28.24 1.20
CA ASP A 474 -1.19 28.05 -0.07
C ASP A 474 -0.67 29.05 -1.13
N ALA A 475 -0.67 28.65 -2.40
CA ALA A 475 -0.33 29.50 -3.52
C ALA A 475 -1.48 30.47 -3.93
N ASP A 476 -2.72 30.17 -3.55
CA ASP A 476 -3.97 30.92 -3.83
C ASP A 476 -3.95 32.41 -3.45
N PRO A 477 -3.44 32.82 -2.27
CA PRO A 477 -3.44 34.23 -1.88
C PRO A 477 -2.53 35.12 -2.75
N PHE A 478 -1.74 34.51 -3.65
CA PHE A 478 -0.74 35.17 -4.47
C PHE A 478 -1.12 35.16 -5.95
N ALA A 479 -0.94 36.30 -6.61
CA ALA A 479 -1.17 36.41 -8.05
C ALA A 479 -0.21 35.54 -8.86
N ASP A 480 -0.65 35.10 -10.05
CA ASP A 480 0.18 34.40 -11.02
C ASP A 480 1.53 35.11 -11.24
N GLY A 481 2.63 34.35 -11.20
CA GLY A 481 3.98 34.89 -11.39
C GLY A 481 4.73 35.22 -10.09
N VAL A 482 4.06 35.31 -8.94
CA VAL A 482 4.70 35.68 -7.66
C VAL A 482 5.66 34.59 -7.17
N VAL A 483 6.78 35.03 -6.59
CA VAL A 483 7.80 34.17 -5.96
C VAL A 483 7.48 33.97 -4.48
N LEU A 484 7.41 32.71 -4.05
CA LEU A 484 6.84 32.26 -2.77
C LEU A 484 7.88 31.97 -1.67
N ASN A 485 9.17 31.91 -2.00
CA ASN A 485 10.26 31.40 -1.14
C ASN A 485 10.25 31.84 0.32
N GLY A 486 9.83 33.07 0.61
CA GLY A 486 9.71 33.61 1.97
C GLY A 486 8.45 34.41 2.20
N GLN A 487 7.33 34.05 1.55
CA GLN A 487 6.02 34.67 1.81
C GLN A 487 5.34 34.08 3.05
N PHE A 488 5.69 32.85 3.41
CA PHE A 488 5.10 32.10 4.52
C PHE A 488 5.95 32.27 5.80
N PRO A 489 5.37 32.72 6.93
CA PRO A 489 6.12 32.89 8.19
C PRO A 489 6.66 31.59 8.76
N GLY A 490 7.86 31.61 9.35
CA GLY A 490 8.44 30.46 10.06
C GLY A 490 9.08 29.38 9.16
N MET A 491 9.13 29.61 7.85
CA MET A 491 9.61 28.62 6.87
C MET A 491 10.19 29.29 5.62
N GLN A 492 10.90 28.50 4.81
CA GLN A 492 11.43 28.88 3.51
C GLN A 492 11.18 27.77 2.49
N LEU A 493 10.67 28.14 1.31
CA LEU A 493 10.46 27.24 0.17
C LEU A 493 11.64 27.38 -0.79
N ALA A 494 12.03 26.27 -1.43
CA ALA A 494 13.05 26.26 -2.48
C ALA A 494 12.79 25.14 -3.49
N ALA A 495 12.89 25.45 -4.78
CA ALA A 495 13.04 24.42 -5.80
C ALA A 495 14.47 23.87 -5.77
N VAL A 496 14.64 22.55 -5.80
CA VAL A 496 15.93 21.85 -5.74
C VAL A 496 15.95 20.71 -6.75
N GLY A 497 17.08 20.40 -7.37
CA GLY A 497 17.20 19.28 -8.31
C GLY A 497 18.13 19.60 -9.47
N THR A 498 18.35 18.61 -10.35
CA THR A 498 19.29 18.72 -11.47
C THR A 498 18.81 19.64 -12.61
N HIS A 499 17.50 19.90 -12.69
CA HIS A 499 16.85 20.66 -13.77
C HIS A 499 16.22 21.98 -13.28
N VAL A 500 16.66 22.49 -12.13
CA VAL A 500 16.15 23.74 -11.54
C VAL A 500 17.12 24.90 -11.84
N LEU A 501 16.66 25.93 -12.56
CA LEU A 501 17.53 27.05 -12.97
C LEU A 501 17.91 27.94 -11.79
N ASN A 502 17.00 28.09 -10.84
CA ASN A 502 17.14 28.90 -9.64
C ASN A 502 16.16 28.39 -8.60
N ALA A 503 16.46 28.58 -7.31
CA ALA A 503 15.67 28.03 -6.22
C ALA A 503 14.27 28.65 -6.04
N ASN A 504 13.79 29.51 -6.94
CA ASN A 504 12.49 30.15 -6.77
C ASN A 504 11.34 29.14 -6.89
N VAL A 505 10.41 29.22 -5.95
CA VAL A 505 9.08 28.59 -6.04
C VAL A 505 8.08 29.68 -6.42
N TYR A 506 7.14 29.38 -7.29
CA TYR A 506 6.19 30.34 -7.83
C TYR A 506 4.74 29.91 -7.59
N SER A 507 3.82 30.87 -7.50
CA SER A 507 2.38 30.61 -7.68
C SER A 507 2.05 30.57 -9.18
N ARG A 508 1.31 29.54 -9.63
CA ARG A 508 0.81 29.40 -11.00
C ARG A 508 -0.62 28.90 -11.02
N GLY A 509 -1.39 29.37 -12.01
CA GLY A 509 -2.75 28.89 -12.24
C GLY A 509 -2.81 27.45 -12.74
N ASP A 510 -3.68 26.64 -12.14
CA ASP A 510 -4.06 25.32 -12.63
C ASP A 510 -5.55 25.02 -12.36
N ASP A 511 -6.18 24.25 -13.24
CA ASP A 511 -7.55 23.74 -13.05
C ASP A 511 -7.58 22.46 -12.19
N LEU A 512 -6.41 21.83 -11.95
CA LEU A 512 -6.26 20.65 -11.09
C LEU A 512 -6.11 20.98 -9.59
N ALA A 513 -5.87 22.24 -9.22
CA ALA A 513 -5.55 22.66 -7.84
C ALA A 513 -6.54 22.10 -6.80
N SER A 514 -6.04 21.57 -5.67
CA SER A 514 -6.89 21.03 -4.60
C SER A 514 -7.53 22.15 -3.78
N THR A 515 -6.88 23.32 -3.78
CA THR A 515 -7.37 24.58 -3.23
C THR A 515 -7.45 25.68 -4.32
N GLY A 516 -8.60 26.35 -4.39
CA GLY A 516 -8.89 27.50 -5.27
C GLY A 516 -8.51 27.38 -6.74
N ASP A 517 -7.43 28.06 -7.17
CA ASP A 517 -6.98 28.11 -8.57
C ASP A 517 -5.45 28.15 -8.76
N ARG A 518 -4.65 27.82 -7.73
CA ARG A 518 -3.18 27.91 -7.77
C ARG A 518 -2.46 26.65 -7.31
N VAL A 519 -1.25 26.45 -7.84
CA VAL A 519 -0.31 25.40 -7.43
C VAL A 519 1.11 25.95 -7.26
N PHE A 520 1.96 25.19 -6.56
CA PHE A 520 3.40 25.46 -6.49
C PHE A 520 4.09 25.09 -7.80
N ALA A 521 4.91 26.01 -8.32
CA ALA A 521 5.64 25.86 -9.59
C ALA A 521 7.14 26.19 -9.47
N ASN A 522 7.95 25.73 -10.43
CA ASN A 522 9.42 25.89 -10.44
C ASN A 522 9.94 26.37 -11.80
N PHE A 523 11.20 26.82 -11.89
CA PHE A 523 11.83 27.19 -13.15
C PHE A 523 12.70 26.05 -13.71
N ASN A 524 12.24 25.41 -14.78
CA ASN A 524 12.93 24.31 -15.46
C ASN A 524 14.05 24.83 -16.38
N THR A 525 15.25 24.25 -16.28
CA THR A 525 16.40 24.58 -17.14
C THR A 525 16.24 24.11 -18.58
N GLY A 526 15.61 22.96 -18.81
CA GLY A 526 15.50 22.33 -20.13
C GLY A 526 14.58 23.12 -21.07
N SER A 527 13.35 23.37 -20.61
CA SER A 527 12.37 24.20 -21.33
C SER A 527 12.66 25.71 -21.22
N ASN A 528 13.56 26.12 -20.32
CA ASN A 528 13.84 27.51 -19.95
C ASN A 528 12.55 28.31 -19.62
N SER A 529 11.63 27.68 -18.91
CA SER A 529 10.31 28.21 -18.56
C SER A 529 9.94 27.89 -17.10
N VAL A 530 8.92 28.58 -16.57
CA VAL A 530 8.29 28.16 -15.31
C VAL A 530 7.27 27.06 -15.63
N VAL A 531 7.45 25.90 -15.00
CA VAL A 531 6.59 24.72 -15.12
C VAL A 531 5.92 24.41 -13.79
N LYS A 532 4.77 23.76 -13.85
CA LYS A 532 3.97 23.37 -12.68
C LYS A 532 4.37 22.00 -12.14
N THR A 533 4.93 21.14 -12.99
CA THR A 533 5.30 19.77 -12.65
C THR A 533 6.64 19.66 -11.92
N TRP A 534 6.66 18.76 -10.95
CA TRP A 534 7.80 18.36 -10.12
C TRP A 534 8.14 16.91 -10.44
N GLY A 535 9.42 16.58 -10.56
CA GLY A 535 9.89 15.24 -10.93
C GLY A 535 10.56 14.49 -9.78
N THR A 536 11.07 13.28 -10.03
CA THR A 536 11.67 12.43 -8.98
C THR A 536 12.96 13.03 -8.36
N ASP A 537 13.94 13.40 -9.19
CA ASP A 537 15.20 14.05 -8.73
C ASP A 537 15.54 15.32 -9.53
N SER A 538 14.78 15.58 -10.60
CA SER A 538 15.02 16.68 -11.54
C SER A 538 14.59 18.04 -10.97
N ARG A 539 13.39 18.09 -10.37
CA ARG A 539 12.72 19.30 -9.89
C ARG A 539 11.87 18.92 -8.66
N THR A 540 12.35 19.20 -7.46
CA THR A 540 11.70 18.83 -6.18
C THR A 540 11.45 20.07 -5.32
N LEU A 541 10.37 20.04 -4.54
CA LEU A 541 9.96 21.13 -3.67
C LEU A 541 10.51 20.89 -2.26
N ARG A 542 11.50 21.67 -1.86
CA ARG A 542 12.04 21.67 -0.49
C ARG A 542 11.35 22.73 0.36
N VAL A 543 10.91 22.33 1.55
CA VAL A 543 10.37 23.23 2.58
C VAL A 543 11.24 23.11 3.82
N THR A 544 11.85 24.21 4.27
CA THR A 544 12.74 24.25 5.46
C THR A 544 12.10 25.11 6.54
N PHE A 545 12.08 24.63 7.79
CA PHE A 545 11.41 25.30 8.90
C PHE A 545 12.40 26.02 9.83
N ASP A 546 12.01 27.19 10.35
CA ASP A 546 12.80 27.94 11.35
C ASP A 546 12.85 27.22 12.70
N VAL A 547 11.79 26.45 13.00
CA VAL A 547 11.66 25.57 14.17
C VAL A 547 11.23 24.18 13.68
N PRO A 548 11.84 23.08 14.16
CA PRO A 548 11.43 21.74 13.78
C PRO A 548 9.95 21.44 14.05
N GLN A 549 9.32 20.68 13.15
CA GLN A 549 7.90 20.37 13.14
C GLN A 549 7.63 18.91 13.57
N THR A 550 6.39 18.63 13.96
CA THR A 550 5.91 17.27 14.26
C THR A 550 5.05 16.65 13.16
N GLN A 551 4.34 17.45 12.37
CA GLN A 551 3.55 17.02 11.21
C GLN A 551 3.81 17.98 10.05
N VAL A 552 3.88 17.43 8.84
CA VAL A 552 3.78 18.18 7.59
C VAL A 552 2.94 17.35 6.62
N ALA A 553 2.01 17.99 5.91
CA ALA A 553 1.31 17.39 4.78
C ALA A 553 1.34 18.29 3.55
N ILE A 554 1.18 17.72 2.36
CA ILE A 554 1.04 18.46 1.10
C ILE A 554 0.20 17.63 0.12
N ASP A 555 -0.68 18.29 -0.62
CA ASP A 555 -1.46 17.60 -1.64
C ASP A 555 -0.61 17.41 -2.90
N ALA A 556 -0.47 16.16 -3.33
CA ALA A 556 0.04 15.80 -4.65
C ALA A 556 -1.14 15.65 -5.61
N LEU A 557 -0.97 16.09 -6.85
CA LEU A 557 -2.02 16.06 -7.87
C LEU A 557 -1.46 15.47 -9.16
N ALA A 558 -2.18 14.50 -9.72
CA ALA A 558 -1.77 13.75 -10.90
C ALA A 558 -2.22 14.47 -12.18
N ASP A 559 -1.28 14.76 -13.09
CA ASP A 559 -1.60 15.25 -14.43
C ASP A 559 -1.56 14.15 -15.51
N ASP A 560 -1.13 12.93 -15.15
CA ASP A 560 -1.37 11.72 -15.93
C ASP A 560 -1.95 10.53 -15.12
N THR A 561 -2.20 9.42 -15.81
CA THR A 561 -2.58 8.16 -15.16
C THR A 561 -1.37 7.25 -15.04
N GLY A 562 -0.92 7.03 -13.80
CA GLY A 562 0.34 6.37 -13.51
C GLY A 562 1.15 7.11 -12.45
N ASP A 563 0.84 8.38 -12.24
CA ASP A 563 1.51 9.26 -11.29
C ASP A 563 1.62 8.73 -9.86
N VAL A 564 2.79 8.98 -9.27
CA VAL A 564 3.11 8.66 -7.89
C VAL A 564 3.89 9.82 -7.28
N ALA A 565 3.53 10.21 -6.06
CA ALA A 565 4.20 11.28 -5.33
C ALA A 565 4.79 10.79 -4.01
N ARG A 566 5.79 11.52 -3.49
CA ARG A 566 6.52 11.18 -2.26
C ARG A 566 6.87 12.42 -1.46
N LEU A 567 6.65 12.34 -0.14
CA LEU A 567 7.06 13.35 0.83
C LEU A 567 8.08 12.72 1.80
N GLU A 568 9.25 13.34 1.92
CA GLU A 568 10.38 12.88 2.72
C GLU A 568 10.74 13.91 3.79
N ALA A 569 10.72 13.51 5.07
CA ALA A 569 11.04 14.37 6.21
C ALA A 569 12.46 14.14 6.73
N TYR A 570 13.21 15.21 6.95
CA TYR A 570 14.62 15.17 7.31
C TYR A 570 14.93 15.91 8.61
N GLY A 571 15.88 15.35 9.37
CA GLY A 571 16.42 15.98 10.57
C GLY A 571 17.41 17.10 10.26
N ALA A 572 17.77 17.88 11.28
CA ALA A 572 18.71 19.00 11.14
C ALA A 572 20.12 18.58 10.65
N THR A 573 20.49 17.31 10.78
CA THR A 573 21.73 16.73 10.24
C THR A 573 21.61 16.19 8.81
N GLY A 574 20.44 16.33 8.16
CA GLY A 574 20.20 15.87 6.79
C GLY A 574 19.89 14.38 6.64
N ASN A 575 19.70 13.66 7.76
CA ASN A 575 19.25 12.27 7.74
C ASN A 575 17.73 12.19 7.49
N LEU A 576 17.31 11.26 6.64
CA LEU A 576 15.90 10.95 6.40
C LEU A 576 15.29 10.28 7.65
N LEU A 577 14.23 10.88 8.20
CA LEU A 577 13.53 10.46 9.41
C LEU A 577 12.37 9.51 9.09
N VAL A 578 11.51 9.92 8.15
CA VAL A 578 10.32 9.20 7.70
C VAL A 578 9.97 9.66 6.28
N ARG A 579 9.26 8.83 5.52
CA ARG A 579 8.67 9.20 4.24
C ARG A 579 7.28 8.60 4.10
N THR A 580 6.47 9.19 3.23
CA THR A 580 5.26 8.60 2.69
C THR A 580 5.29 8.65 1.17
N THR A 581 4.59 7.71 0.52
CA THR A 581 4.45 7.63 -0.93
C THR A 581 2.97 7.41 -1.23
N SER A 582 2.43 8.09 -2.24
CA SER A 582 1.05 7.86 -2.67
C SER A 582 0.90 6.46 -3.26
N GLN A 583 -0.35 6.01 -3.36
CA GLN A 583 -0.71 4.99 -4.35
C GLN A 583 -0.51 5.52 -5.78
N VAL A 584 -0.60 4.64 -6.78
CA VAL A 584 -0.68 5.05 -8.19
C VAL A 584 -2.00 5.78 -8.42
N MET A 585 -1.92 7.02 -8.92
CA MET A 585 -3.06 7.92 -9.12
C MET A 585 -3.61 7.83 -10.56
N GLN A 586 -4.87 8.22 -10.75
CA GLN A 586 -5.44 8.50 -12.08
C GLN A 586 -5.33 10.00 -12.42
N GLU A 587 -5.43 10.33 -13.71
CA GLU A 587 -5.44 11.73 -14.17
C GLU A 587 -6.53 12.55 -13.45
N GLY A 588 -6.12 13.60 -12.74
CA GLY A 588 -7.01 14.46 -11.96
C GLY A 588 -7.34 13.97 -10.54
N ASP A 589 -6.79 12.85 -10.08
CA ASP A 589 -6.80 12.51 -8.66
C ASP A 589 -5.87 13.43 -7.86
N SER A 590 -6.21 13.62 -6.57
CA SER A 590 -5.31 14.23 -5.58
C SER A 590 -5.10 13.30 -4.39
N PHE A 591 -3.93 13.38 -3.78
CA PHE A 591 -3.53 12.57 -2.63
C PHE A 591 -2.75 13.42 -1.63
N SER A 592 -3.24 13.51 -0.38
CA SER A 592 -2.54 14.23 0.68
C SER A 592 -1.40 13.38 1.23
N LEU A 593 -0.16 13.80 0.97
CA LEU A 593 1.04 13.15 1.48
C LEU A 593 1.32 13.69 2.89
N GLU A 594 1.17 12.88 3.92
CA GLU A 594 1.43 13.26 5.32
C GLU A 594 2.66 12.55 5.93
N VAL A 595 3.46 13.28 6.71
CA VAL A 595 4.59 12.73 7.50
C VAL A 595 4.51 13.14 8.97
N ASN A 596 4.42 12.14 9.85
CA ASN A 596 4.27 12.32 11.30
C ASN A 596 5.52 11.92 12.09
N ARG A 597 5.92 12.82 13.00
CA ARG A 597 7.07 12.71 13.90
C ARG A 597 6.76 13.38 15.25
N PRO A 598 6.11 12.68 16.20
CA PRO A 598 5.78 13.25 17.52
C PRO A 598 7.01 13.56 18.41
N SER A 599 8.22 13.31 17.91
CA SER A 599 9.51 13.77 18.42
C SER A 599 9.80 15.24 18.15
N GLY A 600 9.13 15.87 17.18
CA GLY A 600 9.35 17.26 16.80
C GLY A 600 10.73 17.51 16.20
N ASP A 601 11.19 16.60 15.32
CA ASP A 601 12.54 16.61 14.75
C ASP A 601 12.60 16.90 13.23
N ILE A 602 11.47 17.17 12.58
CA ILE A 602 11.40 17.53 11.14
C ILE A 602 11.97 18.93 10.94
N ALA A 603 13.21 19.04 10.47
CA ALA A 603 13.85 20.33 10.17
C ALA A 603 13.53 20.82 8.74
N TYR A 604 13.32 19.91 7.80
CA TYR A 604 12.84 20.20 6.45
C TYR A 604 12.15 18.98 5.84
N VAL A 605 11.29 19.22 4.84
CA VAL A 605 10.75 18.17 3.97
C VAL A 605 11.19 18.39 2.51
N ILE A 606 11.13 17.32 1.72
CA ILE A 606 11.19 17.35 0.26
C ILE A 606 9.94 16.65 -0.28
N ALA A 607 9.11 17.39 -1.00
CA ALA A 607 8.01 16.86 -1.80
C ALA A 607 8.50 16.69 -3.26
N ARG A 608 8.23 15.52 -3.84
CA ARG A 608 8.67 15.16 -5.20
C ARG A 608 7.73 14.15 -5.85
N ALA A 609 7.75 14.06 -7.17
CA ALA A 609 7.23 12.86 -7.82
C ALA A 609 8.07 11.65 -7.41
N HIS A 610 7.57 10.47 -7.73
CA HIS A 610 8.23 9.20 -7.50
C HIS A 610 8.18 8.37 -8.78
N TYR A 611 8.89 7.24 -8.81
CA TYR A 611 8.74 6.25 -9.89
C TYR A 611 9.01 6.75 -11.32
N ASN A 612 9.76 7.86 -11.47
CA ASN A 612 9.98 8.58 -12.72
C ASN A 612 8.72 9.20 -13.36
N THR A 613 7.70 9.51 -12.57
CA THR A 613 6.54 10.30 -12.99
C THR A 613 6.75 11.81 -12.76
N GLU A 614 5.76 12.65 -13.07
CA GLU A 614 5.77 14.08 -12.75
C GLU A 614 4.47 14.50 -12.07
N VAL A 615 4.49 15.29 -10.99
CA VAL A 615 3.26 15.66 -10.26
C VAL A 615 3.20 17.15 -9.97
N LEU A 616 2.00 17.65 -9.69
CA LEU A 616 1.78 18.99 -9.14
C LEU A 616 1.77 18.92 -7.61
N PHE A 617 1.95 20.07 -6.95
CA PHE A 617 1.82 20.21 -5.50
C PHE A 617 1.02 21.44 -5.11
N ASP A 618 0.18 21.29 -4.10
CA ASP A 618 -0.70 22.33 -3.55
C ASP A 618 -0.94 22.12 -2.04
N ASN A 619 -1.64 23.05 -1.37
CA ASN A 619 -2.16 22.89 -0.01
C ASN A 619 -1.13 22.35 1.02
N LEU A 620 -0.05 23.11 1.26
CA LEU A 620 1.01 22.71 2.19
C LEU A 620 0.59 22.97 3.64
N VAL A 621 0.34 21.92 4.40
CA VAL A 621 -0.08 21.96 5.81
C VAL A 621 1.12 21.71 6.73
N VAL A 622 1.28 22.52 7.76
CA VAL A 622 2.40 22.45 8.70
C VAL A 622 1.91 22.51 10.14
N GLY A 623 2.27 21.51 10.95
CA GLY A 623 1.86 21.36 12.34
C GLY A 623 0.55 20.56 12.51
N PRO A 624 0.31 19.98 13.71
CA PRO A 624 -0.80 19.06 13.96
C PRO A 624 -2.13 19.77 14.13
N GLU A 625 -3.22 19.09 13.79
CA GLU A 625 -4.58 19.55 14.07
C GLU A 625 -4.80 19.83 15.56
N SER A 626 -5.45 20.95 15.86
CA SER A 626 -5.89 21.33 17.21
C SER A 626 -7.39 21.14 17.45
N THR A 627 -8.12 20.60 16.46
CA THR A 627 -9.53 20.23 16.52
C THR A 627 -9.73 18.82 15.95
N THR A 628 -10.66 18.05 16.47
CA THR A 628 -11.04 16.73 15.93
C THR A 628 -12.51 16.43 16.25
N MET A 629 -13.10 15.40 15.64
CA MET A 629 -14.47 14.95 15.88
C MET A 629 -14.48 13.53 16.43
N THR A 630 -15.52 13.16 17.18
CA THR A 630 -15.71 11.76 17.58
C THR A 630 -16.21 10.87 16.45
N ASP A 631 -15.66 9.66 16.37
CA ASP A 631 -16.11 8.60 15.46
C ASP A 631 -17.49 8.03 15.85
N ALA A 632 -18.01 7.09 15.05
CA ALA A 632 -19.27 6.38 15.29
C ALA A 632 -19.39 5.74 16.71
N ASN A 633 -18.25 5.46 17.34
CA ASN A 633 -18.13 4.87 18.68
C ASN A 633 -17.82 5.92 19.76
N GLY A 634 -17.87 7.21 19.45
CA GLY A 634 -17.55 8.29 20.38
C GLY A 634 -16.06 8.49 20.65
N ASN A 635 -15.15 7.81 19.94
CA ASN A 635 -13.71 7.96 20.18
C ASN A 635 -13.14 9.15 19.40
N PHE A 636 -12.17 9.85 19.96
CA PHE A 636 -11.42 10.91 19.28
C PHE A 636 -9.91 10.75 19.50
N ARG A 637 -9.10 11.32 18.60
CA ARG A 637 -7.64 11.34 18.68
C ARG A 637 -7.07 12.65 18.10
N PHE A 638 -6.08 13.22 18.77
CA PHE A 638 -5.17 14.24 18.26
C PHE A 638 -3.81 13.59 18.06
N GLN A 639 -3.30 13.57 16.83
CA GLN A 639 -2.04 12.94 16.48
C GLN A 639 -0.92 13.97 16.32
N ALA A 640 0.33 13.50 16.26
CA ALA A 640 1.53 14.31 16.05
C ALA A 640 1.68 15.54 16.96
N LEU A 641 1.06 15.55 18.14
CA LEU A 641 1.17 16.65 19.09
C LEU A 641 2.61 16.73 19.67
N PRO A 642 3.23 17.92 19.70
CA PRO A 642 4.46 18.14 20.44
C PRO A 642 4.37 17.76 21.92
N VAL A 643 5.52 17.48 22.54
CA VAL A 643 5.63 17.39 24.01
C VAL A 643 5.20 18.72 24.64
N GLY A 644 4.19 18.69 25.50
CA GLY A 644 3.54 19.89 26.03
C GLY A 644 2.38 19.61 26.99
N ASP A 645 1.93 20.67 27.65
CA ASP A 645 0.72 20.67 28.48
C ASP A 645 -0.47 21.13 27.63
N TYR A 646 -1.50 20.29 27.53
CA TYR A 646 -2.69 20.54 26.74
C TYR A 646 -3.95 20.50 27.60
N ARG A 647 -4.93 21.32 27.26
CA ARG A 647 -6.30 21.17 27.74
C ARG A 647 -7.18 20.79 26.56
N VAL A 648 -7.86 19.66 26.64
CA VAL A 648 -8.85 19.23 25.67
C VAL A 648 -10.21 19.69 26.17
N GLN A 649 -10.89 20.51 25.37
CA GLN A 649 -12.28 20.91 25.59
C GLN A 649 -13.18 20.09 24.66
N ALA A 650 -14.19 19.45 25.22
CA ALA A 650 -15.34 18.99 24.46
C ALA A 650 -16.29 20.17 24.22
N VAL A 651 -16.84 20.28 23.01
CA VAL A 651 -17.78 21.32 22.62
C VAL A 651 -19.12 20.64 22.35
N ALA A 652 -20.11 20.96 23.19
CA ALA A 652 -21.48 20.52 22.96
C ALA A 652 -22.02 21.16 21.67
N GLY A 653 -22.58 20.34 20.79
CA GLY A 653 -23.43 20.82 19.70
C GLY A 653 -24.78 21.35 20.21
N ASP A 654 -25.58 21.91 19.32
CA ASP A 654 -26.88 22.49 19.64
C ASP A 654 -27.74 21.55 20.51
N GLY A 655 -28.21 22.06 21.65
CA GLY A 655 -28.99 21.34 22.68
C GLY A 655 -28.40 20.04 23.27
N GLN A 656 -27.15 19.68 22.94
CA GLN A 656 -26.38 18.73 23.74
C GLN A 656 -25.98 19.39 25.06
N GLN A 657 -25.76 18.58 26.10
CA GLN A 657 -25.23 19.06 27.38
C GLN A 657 -24.05 18.19 27.78
N LEU A 658 -22.93 18.83 28.13
CA LEU A 658 -21.78 18.16 28.73
C LEU A 658 -21.97 18.07 30.24
N GLY A 659 -21.50 16.97 30.83
CA GLY A 659 -21.47 16.77 32.28
C GLY A 659 -20.52 17.75 32.99
N ALA A 660 -20.13 17.43 34.22
CA ALA A 660 -19.44 18.37 35.12
C ALA A 660 -18.02 18.80 34.69
N SER A 661 -17.48 18.24 33.61
CA SER A 661 -16.12 18.52 33.11
C SER A 661 -16.08 18.61 31.58
N ASP A 662 -16.33 19.80 31.02
CA ASP A 662 -16.16 20.10 29.59
C ASP A 662 -14.68 20.21 29.17
N VAL A 663 -13.76 20.50 30.11
CA VAL A 663 -12.31 20.64 29.85
C VAL A 663 -11.47 19.72 30.73
N GLN A 664 -10.58 18.95 30.13
CA GLN A 664 -9.58 18.13 30.84
C GLN A 664 -8.15 18.45 30.43
N GLN A 665 -7.24 18.54 31.41
CA GLN A 665 -5.82 18.75 31.18
C GLN A 665 -5.05 17.42 31.12
N ARG A 666 -4.10 17.30 30.18
CA ARG A 666 -3.09 16.23 30.11
C ARG A 666 -1.73 16.78 29.68
N SER A 667 -0.67 16.13 30.15
CA SER A 667 0.72 16.50 29.87
C SER A 667 1.38 15.42 29.00
N LEU A 668 1.63 15.71 27.73
CA LEU A 668 2.47 14.87 26.88
C LEU A 668 3.92 15.11 27.27
N THR A 669 4.54 14.13 27.93
CA THR A 669 5.94 14.19 28.40
C THR A 669 6.93 13.42 27.53
N ALA A 670 6.41 12.62 26.60
CA ALA A 670 7.12 11.86 25.59
C ALA A 670 6.18 11.61 24.39
N SER A 671 6.71 11.07 23.30
CA SER A 671 5.98 10.72 22.07
C SER A 671 5.03 9.50 22.21
N GLN A 672 4.52 9.20 23.41
CA GLN A 672 3.61 8.09 23.68
C GLN A 672 2.17 8.62 23.78
N ALA A 673 1.21 7.88 23.22
CA ALA A 673 -0.21 8.20 23.34
C ALA A 673 -0.71 8.21 24.80
N ILE A 674 -1.61 9.15 25.10
CA ILE A 674 -2.42 9.17 26.33
C ILE A 674 -3.90 9.11 25.91
N THR A 675 -4.56 7.98 26.19
CA THR A 675 -5.92 7.68 25.71
C THR A 675 -6.99 7.65 26.83
N ASP A 676 -6.73 8.34 27.95
CA ASP A 676 -7.55 8.33 29.17
C ASP A 676 -8.50 9.54 29.31
N LEU A 677 -8.71 10.32 28.24
CA LEU A 677 -9.64 11.45 28.25
C LEU A 677 -11.07 10.94 28.14
N MET A 678 -11.94 11.48 29.00
CA MET A 678 -13.24 10.88 29.27
C MET A 678 -14.30 11.98 29.47
N PHE A 679 -15.18 12.20 28.50
CA PHE A 679 -16.24 13.20 28.57
C PHE A 679 -17.64 12.57 28.54
N GLY A 680 -18.43 12.77 29.60
CA GLY A 680 -19.85 12.44 29.60
C GLY A 680 -20.67 13.56 28.98
N MET A 681 -21.62 13.20 28.12
CA MET A 681 -22.74 14.08 27.73
C MET A 681 -24.01 13.64 28.44
N ASP A 682 -24.63 14.58 29.13
CA ASP A 682 -25.94 14.42 29.74
C ASP A 682 -27.00 14.08 28.69
N LYS A 683 -28.02 13.33 29.12
CA LYS A 683 -29.21 13.10 28.29
C LYS A 683 -29.83 14.42 27.82
N PRO A 684 -30.18 14.57 26.52
CA PRO A 684 -30.82 15.77 25.99
C PRO A 684 -32.07 16.10 26.82
N PRO A 685 -32.12 17.25 27.51
CA PRO A 685 -33.10 17.47 28.57
C PRO A 685 -34.54 17.47 28.05
N TRP A 686 -34.74 17.91 26.81
CA TRP A 686 -36.05 18.03 26.17
C TRP A 686 -36.49 16.78 25.40
N LYS A 687 -35.76 15.68 25.52
CA LYS A 687 -36.13 14.38 24.98
C LYS A 687 -36.65 13.47 26.08
N ASN A 688 -37.80 12.85 25.88
CA ASN A 688 -38.34 11.93 26.89
C ASN A 688 -37.39 10.72 27.03
N PRO A 689 -36.81 10.48 28.23
CA PRO A 689 -35.78 9.46 28.42
C PRO A 689 -36.33 8.03 28.47
N PHE A 690 -37.66 7.86 28.53
CA PHE A 690 -38.32 6.54 28.53
C PHE A 690 -38.90 6.18 27.16
N ASN A 691 -39.39 7.17 26.40
CA ASN A 691 -39.98 6.98 25.08
C ASN A 691 -40.00 8.33 24.33
N SER A 692 -39.10 8.52 23.36
CA SER A 692 -38.92 9.80 22.64
C SER A 692 -40.17 10.32 21.92
N GLU A 693 -41.16 9.46 21.65
CA GLU A 693 -42.39 9.81 20.97
C GLU A 693 -43.55 10.16 21.93
N ASP A 694 -43.37 9.96 23.25
CA ASP A 694 -44.29 10.39 24.31
C ASP A 694 -43.90 11.81 24.78
N ILE A 695 -44.27 12.79 23.95
CA ILE A 695 -43.90 14.21 24.11
C ILE A 695 -44.52 14.81 25.38
N ASN A 696 -45.76 14.43 25.70
CA ASN A 696 -46.47 14.98 26.87
C ASN A 696 -46.13 14.24 28.19
N ASN A 697 -45.52 13.06 28.11
CA ASN A 697 -45.15 12.16 29.20
C ASN A 697 -46.35 11.63 30.02
N ASP A 698 -47.46 11.31 29.34
CA ASP A 698 -48.65 10.66 29.93
C ASP A 698 -48.56 9.12 29.94
N GLY A 699 -47.53 8.56 29.30
CA GLY A 699 -47.26 7.13 29.20
C GLY A 699 -47.82 6.45 27.96
N ILE A 700 -48.47 7.20 27.04
CA ILE A 700 -49.10 6.66 25.83
C ILE A 700 -48.80 7.58 24.63
N VAL A 701 -48.00 7.11 23.68
CA VAL A 701 -47.83 7.84 22.40
C VAL A 701 -49.16 7.94 21.67
N SER A 702 -49.59 9.17 21.41
CA SER A 702 -50.89 9.49 20.87
C SER A 702 -50.80 10.63 19.82
N PRO A 703 -51.86 10.89 19.04
CA PRO A 703 -51.90 12.08 18.19
C PRO A 703 -51.80 13.42 18.94
N LEU A 704 -51.96 13.42 20.28
CA LEU A 704 -51.77 14.62 21.10
C LEU A 704 -50.28 15.00 21.18
N ASP A 705 -49.37 14.03 21.19
CA ASP A 705 -47.93 14.26 21.30
C ASP A 705 -47.39 15.00 20.08
N ALA A 706 -47.76 14.55 18.87
CA ALA A 706 -47.48 15.27 17.64
C ALA A 706 -48.13 16.67 17.64
N LEU A 707 -49.34 16.82 18.20
CA LEU A 707 -50.02 18.11 18.29
C LEU A 707 -49.36 19.07 19.28
N VAL A 708 -48.72 18.58 20.35
CA VAL A 708 -47.95 19.41 21.30
C VAL A 708 -46.74 20.03 20.59
N VAL A 709 -45.99 19.23 19.82
CA VAL A 709 -44.88 19.74 18.98
C VAL A 709 -45.40 20.74 17.93
N ILE A 710 -46.46 20.38 17.19
CA ILE A 710 -47.05 21.26 16.15
C ILE A 710 -47.55 22.58 16.75
N ASN A 711 -48.15 22.57 17.94
CA ASN A 711 -48.59 23.80 18.61
C ASN A 711 -47.39 24.67 19.01
N TYR A 712 -46.33 24.07 19.58
CA TYR A 712 -45.10 24.79 19.92
C TYR A 712 -44.47 25.47 18.69
N LEU A 713 -44.36 24.74 17.58
CA LEU A 713 -43.87 25.26 16.29
C LEU A 713 -44.75 26.38 15.72
N ASN A 714 -46.08 26.30 15.90
CA ASN A 714 -47.00 27.35 15.45
C ASN A 714 -46.95 28.61 16.31
N GLU A 715 -46.59 28.49 17.59
CA GLU A 715 -46.51 29.63 18.53
C GLU A 715 -45.13 30.30 18.50
N ASN A 716 -44.04 29.52 18.40
CA ASN A 716 -42.67 30.02 18.53
C ASN A 716 -41.84 29.94 17.23
N GLY A 717 -42.26 29.11 16.27
CA GLY A 717 -41.46 28.77 15.09
C GLY A 717 -40.47 27.62 15.34
N VAL A 718 -39.58 27.40 14.37
CA VAL A 718 -38.41 26.52 14.55
C VAL A 718 -37.35 27.29 15.35
N GLN A 719 -36.93 26.73 16.48
CA GLN A 719 -35.89 27.30 17.33
C GLN A 719 -35.16 26.21 18.14
N GLU A 720 -33.93 26.53 18.54
CA GLU A 720 -33.17 25.80 19.55
C GLU A 720 -33.91 25.85 20.90
N LEU A 721 -33.82 24.78 21.69
CA LEU A 721 -34.45 24.71 23.00
C LEU A 721 -33.56 25.26 24.11
N PRO A 722 -34.11 26.08 25.03
CA PRO A 722 -33.32 26.68 26.10
C PRO A 722 -32.88 25.62 27.13
N VAL A 723 -31.73 25.82 27.77
CA VAL A 723 -31.34 25.03 28.95
C VAL A 723 -32.47 25.09 30.01
N PRO A 724 -32.93 23.95 30.57
CA PRO A 724 -34.04 23.94 31.52
C PRO A 724 -33.85 24.87 32.73
N SER A 725 -34.93 25.50 33.15
CA SER A 725 -34.97 26.46 34.26
C SER A 725 -36.17 26.19 35.18
N GLU A 726 -36.20 26.79 36.38
CA GLU A 726 -37.39 26.70 37.26
C GLU A 726 -38.69 27.23 36.62
N SER A 727 -38.59 28.05 35.57
CA SER A 727 -39.74 28.60 34.83
C SER A 727 -40.13 27.80 33.60
N GLU A 728 -39.22 27.01 33.04
CA GLU A 728 -39.39 26.32 31.75
C GLU A 728 -38.53 25.06 31.78
N SER A 729 -39.18 23.92 32.02
CA SER A 729 -38.56 22.60 32.15
C SER A 729 -39.52 21.52 31.63
N PRO A 730 -39.01 20.41 31.06
CA PRO A 730 -39.85 19.30 30.63
C PRO A 730 -40.58 18.60 31.80
N PRO A 731 -41.71 17.91 31.55
CA PRO A 731 -42.42 17.83 30.27
C PRO A 731 -43.21 19.13 29.97
N PRO A 732 -43.48 19.44 28.68
CA PRO A 732 -43.33 18.57 27.52
C PRO A 732 -41.89 18.38 27.04
N TYR A 733 -41.63 17.24 26.43
CA TYR A 733 -40.36 16.87 25.79
C TYR A 733 -40.45 17.13 24.29
N TRP A 734 -40.36 18.40 23.88
CA TRP A 734 -40.64 18.82 22.50
C TRP A 734 -39.66 18.27 21.44
N ASP A 735 -38.44 17.92 21.86
CA ASP A 735 -37.40 17.38 20.99
C ASP A 735 -37.43 15.84 21.03
N SER A 736 -38.11 15.25 20.06
CA SER A 736 -38.18 13.80 19.88
C SER A 736 -36.88 13.27 19.28
N SER A 737 -36.24 14.08 18.43
CA SER A 737 -35.02 13.76 17.72
C SER A 737 -33.84 13.57 18.68
N GLY A 738 -33.67 14.47 19.65
CA GLY A 738 -32.48 14.66 20.46
C GLY A 738 -31.45 15.61 19.84
N ASP A 739 -31.83 16.41 18.83
CA ASP A 739 -30.95 17.34 18.12
C ASP A 739 -30.92 18.77 18.71
N GLY A 740 -31.62 18.98 19.83
CA GLY A 740 -31.62 20.27 20.53
C GLY A 740 -32.59 21.31 19.98
N TRP A 741 -33.20 21.07 18.81
CA TRP A 741 -34.17 21.96 18.20
C TRP A 741 -35.59 21.40 18.33
N VAL A 742 -36.59 22.26 18.16
CA VAL A 742 -37.94 21.80 17.79
C VAL A 742 -38.14 22.08 16.32
N THR A 743 -38.30 21.02 15.54
CA THR A 743 -38.53 21.11 14.09
C THR A 743 -39.75 20.30 13.68
N SER A 744 -40.12 20.35 12.40
CA SER A 744 -41.15 19.45 11.86
C SER A 744 -40.75 17.97 11.88
N LEU A 745 -39.47 17.64 12.10
CA LEU A 745 -38.98 16.26 12.22
C LEU A 745 -39.53 15.59 13.48
N ASP A 746 -39.61 16.30 14.60
CA ASP A 746 -40.07 15.77 15.89
C ASP A 746 -41.53 15.33 15.83
N ALA A 747 -42.37 16.20 15.28
CA ALA A 747 -43.78 15.87 15.01
C ALA A 747 -43.90 14.70 14.01
N LEU A 748 -43.03 14.64 13.00
CA LEU A 748 -43.04 13.58 11.99
C LEU A 748 -42.63 12.22 12.56
N ARG A 749 -41.68 12.17 13.51
CA ARG A 749 -41.30 10.93 14.21
C ARG A 749 -42.49 10.32 14.95
N VAL A 750 -43.20 11.13 15.75
CA VAL A 750 -44.41 10.71 16.46
C VAL A 750 -45.49 10.22 15.47
N ILE A 751 -45.73 10.96 14.38
CA ILE A 751 -46.71 10.57 13.34
C ILE A 751 -46.33 9.23 12.68
N ASN A 752 -45.06 9.02 12.36
CA ASN A 752 -44.58 7.77 11.76
C ASN A 752 -44.72 6.58 12.72
N PHE A 753 -44.41 6.77 14.01
CA PHE A 753 -44.60 5.76 15.04
C PHE A 753 -46.08 5.35 15.19
N LEU A 754 -47.00 6.32 15.24
CA LEU A 754 -48.44 6.07 15.28
C LEU A 754 -48.94 5.31 14.03
N ASN A 755 -48.47 5.69 12.84
CA ASN A 755 -48.80 5.01 11.59
C ASN A 755 -48.27 3.56 11.57
N ALA A 756 -47.08 3.31 12.12
CA ALA A 756 -46.51 1.97 12.24
C ALA A 756 -47.33 1.08 13.19
N GLN A 757 -47.77 1.59 14.34
CA GLN A 757 -48.67 0.86 15.24
C GLN A 757 -50.03 0.57 14.59
N ALA A 758 -50.62 1.54 13.89
CA ALA A 758 -51.88 1.35 13.18
C ALA A 758 -51.80 0.29 12.06
N ALA A 759 -50.63 0.12 11.44
CA ALA A 759 -50.38 -0.96 10.49
C ALA A 759 -50.20 -2.33 11.18
N ALA A 760 -49.58 -2.38 12.36
CA ALA A 760 -49.37 -3.61 13.13
C ALA A 760 -50.66 -4.16 13.77
N GLU A 761 -51.56 -3.29 14.22
CA GLU A 761 -52.90 -3.67 14.74
C GLU A 761 -53.89 -4.06 13.62
N GLY A 762 -53.54 -3.82 12.35
CA GLY A 762 -54.44 -3.92 11.20
C GLY A 762 -54.73 -5.34 10.64
N GLU A 763 -53.91 -6.34 10.95
CA GLU A 763 -54.01 -7.71 10.42
C GLU A 763 -55.11 -8.57 11.10
N SER A 764 -56.25 -7.96 11.45
CA SER A 764 -57.43 -8.71 11.90
C SER A 764 -58.80 -8.08 11.59
N MET A 765 -59.10 -7.79 10.31
CA MET A 765 -60.42 -8.08 9.69
C MET A 765 -60.38 -7.92 8.16
N GLU A 766 -60.78 -8.98 7.45
CA GLU A 766 -60.89 -9.05 5.99
C GLU A 766 -62.12 -8.29 5.45
N GLY A 767 -61.97 -7.49 4.38
CA GLY A 767 -63.12 -7.15 3.50
C GLY A 767 -63.30 -5.71 3.00
N ALA A 768 -62.53 -5.32 1.97
CA ALA A 768 -62.90 -4.43 0.85
C ALA A 768 -63.89 -3.24 1.03
N LEU A 769 -63.44 -2.02 0.67
CA LEU A 769 -63.77 -1.39 -0.63
C LEU A 769 -63.11 0.00 -0.86
N ALA A 770 -62.46 0.13 -2.01
CA ALA A 770 -62.25 1.34 -2.84
C ALA A 770 -61.64 2.64 -2.24
N ALA A 771 -60.49 3.07 -2.81
CA ALA A 771 -60.48 4.21 -3.75
C ALA A 771 -59.17 4.25 -4.57
N SER A 772 -59.28 4.63 -5.84
CA SER A 772 -58.15 4.78 -6.77
C SER A 772 -57.55 6.19 -6.73
N VAL A 773 -56.23 6.30 -6.58
CA VAL A 773 -55.44 7.49 -6.96
C VAL A 773 -54.29 7.03 -7.85
N PRO A 774 -54.11 7.59 -9.07
CA PRO A 774 -53.01 7.19 -9.94
C PRO A 774 -51.69 7.86 -9.50
N MET A 775 -50.70 7.05 -9.14
CA MET A 775 -49.32 7.53 -8.99
C MET A 775 -48.77 7.94 -10.35
N ILE A 776 -48.27 9.17 -10.45
CA ILE A 776 -47.62 9.70 -11.64
C ILE A 776 -46.17 9.22 -11.65
N SER A 777 -45.81 8.38 -12.61
CA SER A 777 -44.41 8.03 -12.89
C SER A 777 -43.79 9.10 -13.81
N PRO A 778 -42.66 9.73 -13.45
CA PRO A 778 -41.85 10.47 -14.39
C PRO A 778 -41.02 9.47 -15.22
N SER A 779 -41.53 9.10 -16.39
CA SER A 779 -40.71 8.60 -17.49
C SER A 779 -41.03 9.41 -18.73
N SER A 780 -40.04 10.17 -19.21
CA SER A 780 -40.02 10.80 -20.53
C SER A 780 -38.58 11.21 -20.86
N ALA A 781 -37.75 10.21 -21.16
CA ALA A 781 -36.67 10.44 -22.11
C ALA A 781 -37.31 10.77 -23.47
N VAL A 782 -36.82 11.82 -24.14
CA VAL A 782 -37.18 12.14 -25.52
C VAL A 782 -35.89 12.13 -26.35
N PRO A 783 -35.81 11.36 -27.45
CA PRO A 783 -34.57 11.14 -28.18
C PRO A 783 -34.31 12.25 -29.21
N ILE A 784 -33.04 12.47 -29.51
CA ILE A 784 -32.59 13.11 -30.77
C ILE A 784 -31.61 12.14 -31.46
N ALA A 785 -31.69 12.09 -32.79
CA ALA A 785 -31.19 10.96 -33.58
C ALA A 785 -29.74 11.13 -34.07
N ASN A 786 -29.06 10.01 -34.28
CA ASN A 786 -27.84 9.93 -35.08
C ASN A 786 -28.12 10.29 -36.54
N SER A 787 -27.65 11.45 -36.98
CA SER A 787 -27.31 11.70 -38.39
C SER A 787 -26.43 12.95 -38.54
N GLU A 788 -25.11 12.76 -38.55
CA GLU A 788 -24.11 13.40 -39.43
C GLU A 788 -22.70 13.19 -38.84
N MET A 789 -22.15 12.02 -39.16
CA MET A 789 -20.75 11.66 -38.90
C MET A 789 -19.94 11.95 -40.17
N ASP A 790 -19.71 13.22 -40.47
CA ASP A 790 -18.66 13.67 -41.38
C ASP A 790 -18.36 15.17 -41.18
N HIS A 791 -17.12 15.59 -41.47
CA HIS A 791 -16.59 16.97 -41.36
C HIS A 791 -16.41 17.60 -39.95
N LEU A 792 -15.33 17.23 -39.24
CA LEU A 792 -14.45 18.22 -38.59
C LEU A 792 -13.00 17.72 -38.35
N ALA A 793 -12.46 16.98 -39.32
CA ALA A 793 -11.05 16.59 -39.36
C ALA A 793 -10.15 17.76 -39.84
N SER A 794 -10.05 18.82 -39.06
CA SER A 794 -8.91 19.75 -39.05
C SER A 794 -9.07 20.80 -37.95
N GLN A 795 -8.18 20.79 -36.95
CA GLN A 795 -7.58 21.92 -36.20
C GLN A 795 -6.92 21.35 -34.94
N GLY A 796 -5.94 20.46 -35.12
CA GLY A 796 -5.01 20.14 -34.05
C GLY A 796 -4.09 21.34 -33.82
N SER A 797 -4.18 21.96 -32.64
CA SER A 797 -3.11 22.81 -32.13
C SER A 797 -1.94 21.93 -31.69
N PRO A 798 -0.69 22.43 -31.69
CA PRO A 798 0.47 21.55 -31.64
C PRO A 798 0.63 20.89 -30.27
N LEU A 799 0.84 19.58 -30.26
CA LEU A 799 1.50 18.88 -29.17
C LEU A 799 2.90 19.48 -29.04
N GLU A 800 3.28 19.97 -27.86
CA GLU A 800 4.64 20.49 -27.61
C GLU A 800 5.62 19.32 -27.52
N SER A 801 6.17 18.99 -28.69
CA SER A 801 7.36 18.16 -28.97
C SER A 801 7.55 16.85 -28.20
N VAL A 802 7.34 15.74 -28.93
CA VAL A 802 7.89 14.38 -28.71
C VAL A 802 9.44 14.35 -28.62
N SER A 803 10.11 15.49 -28.71
CA SER A 803 11.58 15.64 -28.75
C SER A 803 12.26 15.46 -27.40
N ASP A 804 11.59 15.77 -26.27
CA ASP A 804 12.20 15.62 -24.94
C ASP A 804 12.12 14.18 -24.41
N TYR A 805 11.07 13.42 -24.76
CA TYR A 805 10.89 12.02 -24.36
C TYR A 805 11.96 11.08 -24.98
N LEU A 806 12.36 11.37 -26.22
CA LEU A 806 13.46 10.69 -26.92
C LEU A 806 14.85 11.06 -26.37
N TYR A 807 14.99 12.23 -25.73
CA TYR A 807 16.26 12.63 -25.12
C TYR A 807 16.49 11.95 -23.76
N HIS A 808 15.42 11.70 -23.01
CA HIS A 808 15.52 11.08 -21.67
C HIS A 808 15.84 9.57 -21.74
N THR A 809 15.21 8.85 -22.66
CA THR A 809 15.39 7.40 -22.83
C THR A 809 16.79 7.02 -23.32
N GLN A 810 17.34 7.73 -24.31
CA GLN A 810 18.67 7.41 -24.86
C GLN A 810 19.84 7.83 -23.95
N VAL A 811 19.67 8.87 -23.13
CA VAL A 811 20.73 9.33 -22.21
C VAL A 811 20.77 8.49 -20.92
N MET A 812 19.62 8.00 -20.41
CA MET A 812 19.62 7.10 -19.24
C MET A 812 20.22 5.73 -19.56
N ASP A 813 19.93 5.14 -20.72
CA ASP A 813 20.57 3.88 -21.14
C ASP A 813 22.09 4.06 -21.30
N LEU A 814 22.55 5.17 -21.90
CA LEU A 814 23.99 5.43 -22.06
C LEU A 814 24.71 5.69 -20.72
N VAL A 815 24.07 6.41 -19.79
CA VAL A 815 24.62 6.65 -18.44
C VAL A 815 24.69 5.35 -17.64
N LEU A 816 23.71 4.46 -17.78
CA LEU A 816 23.75 3.12 -17.17
C LEU A 816 24.82 2.23 -17.81
N GLU A 817 24.92 2.16 -19.14
CA GLU A 817 25.97 1.39 -19.84
C GLU A 817 27.38 1.86 -19.46
N LEU A 818 27.61 3.17 -19.35
CA LEU A 818 28.91 3.72 -18.91
C LEU A 818 29.21 3.40 -17.44
N TRP A 819 28.20 3.33 -16.56
CA TRP A 819 28.37 2.94 -15.16
C TRP A 819 28.70 1.45 -14.98
N PHE A 820 28.26 0.59 -15.90
CA PHE A 820 28.68 -0.82 -15.97
C PHE A 820 30.05 -1.02 -16.63
N ALA A 821 30.57 -0.03 -17.38
CA ALA A 821 31.89 -0.09 -18.04
C ALA A 821 33.08 0.31 -17.14
N GLY A 822 32.84 0.99 -16.02
CA GLY A 822 33.86 1.25 -15.00
C GLY A 822 34.85 2.38 -15.29
N GLU A 823 34.54 3.31 -16.20
CA GLU A 823 35.36 4.51 -16.44
C GLU A 823 34.86 5.72 -15.63
N SER A 824 35.81 6.52 -15.11
CA SER A 824 35.51 7.75 -14.38
C SER A 824 35.42 8.95 -15.33
N LEU A 825 34.27 9.64 -15.36
CA LEU A 825 34.09 10.86 -16.14
C LEU A 825 34.88 12.04 -15.55
N ASP A 826 35.84 12.58 -16.31
CA ASP A 826 36.29 13.97 -16.18
C ASP A 826 35.48 14.81 -17.17
N THR A 827 34.59 15.66 -16.66
CA THR A 827 33.50 16.29 -17.42
C THR A 827 33.93 17.44 -18.34
N ASN A 828 35.23 17.56 -18.63
CA ASN A 828 35.80 18.66 -19.43
C ASN A 828 36.12 18.31 -20.89
N GLU A 829 36.06 17.04 -21.32
CA GLU A 829 36.51 16.62 -22.67
C GLU A 829 35.38 16.32 -23.68
N LEU A 830 34.10 16.55 -23.31
CA LEU A 830 32.91 16.32 -24.16
C LEU A 830 32.36 17.59 -24.86
N LEU A 831 33.15 18.67 -24.96
CA LEU A 831 32.67 19.98 -25.46
C LEU A 831 33.32 20.50 -26.75
N GLU A 832 34.23 19.76 -27.40
CA GLU A 832 34.90 20.24 -28.62
C GLU A 832 34.66 19.42 -29.92
N ASP A 833 34.15 18.18 -29.87
CA ASP A 833 34.00 17.30 -31.04
C ASP A 833 32.54 16.86 -31.34
N GLU A 834 31.63 17.81 -31.59
CA GLU A 834 30.37 17.51 -32.30
C GLU A 834 29.88 18.67 -33.20
N LEU A 835 30.56 18.85 -34.33
CA LEU A 835 30.17 19.80 -35.39
C LEU A 835 30.44 19.24 -36.79
N GLU A 836 29.73 18.17 -37.20
CA GLU A 836 29.49 17.89 -38.63
C GLU A 836 28.26 16.99 -38.86
N LEU A 837 27.07 17.60 -38.90
CA LEU A 837 25.85 16.96 -39.40
C LEU A 837 25.94 16.76 -40.93
N GLY A 838 26.10 15.51 -41.37
CA GLY A 838 26.00 15.09 -42.77
C GLY A 838 24.65 14.44 -43.08
N GLU A 839 24.03 14.83 -44.20
CA GLU A 839 22.73 14.34 -44.66
C GLU A 839 22.67 12.81 -44.79
N PHE A 840 21.68 12.14 -44.15
CA PHE A 840 20.61 11.39 -44.83
C PHE A 840 19.49 10.92 -43.89
#